data_AF-A0A5C7JLL9-F1
#
_entry.id   AF-A0A5C7JLL9-F1
#
_cell.length_a   1.000
_cell.length_b   1.000
_cell.length_c   1.000
_cell.angle_alpha   90.00
_cell.angle_beta   90.00
_cell.angle_gamma   90.00
#
_symmetry.space_group_name_H-M   'P 1'
#
loop_
_entity.id
_entity.type
_entity.pdbx_description
1 polymer ?
#
loop_
_entity_poly.entity_id
_entity_poly.type
_entity_poly.pdbx_seq_one_letter_code
_entity_poly.pdbx_strand_id
1 'polypeptide(L)'
;MKFIQLMTNTLLEGVVEDVKKRFADKYSSDHIDNIVDKALPDNNKKYLPWVMKHYTQGNIKDSDFSKVKSLLTAFDNHNLQRQKQLSQINGLHELHELAHPYANYSNIQSSNTKTEYEDDNLLIKSHKGHSAVVKAATLNKSNPMYAKTNQPGKAAWCVAVDDISGRDYLNEYTKNQRLKFYTIESKKDNRKYAFIPDKSSTPEFRDEQDSSVDPYSFVYNHPTILSSNLKKPFLEDIFDYSSELNHAYAHIKSIKKPYSELTSDDIKQLYSTRKSADVDKDSLDRLMATHDNTPHEVLSSAILDDTESMQGVTHNKNFNLNKFLDDNRIQDIPHSFFKHALLNDSSVNKILDKSDAENNNDSEWVGNRILANNNIHDLSSTTIRRIYNKLNFHSSRVHTILNHVNTPTDIVSYVMETHLRGDQNVPDHVWNNPELKNMFIGNIVGFVNVGNYMNNKRMSPEFLHDLIKLTGTLPTASYGKNRRILPETYAHHINKDVEGTFNMFLNNTSSENTQKERDAIFDIIKPHVNESDLANRIVTLSHKVPDKTADFLDNYFKGHNKEDSELVFSKLMRGYYPGNSEKINNVLKDFINNSDNQRGLFRDVLSNRRAKAELLNTFRDKVTPNVINASESLLMKNPNTPEHFFKTILDHGKLENTKGLYSRDYLSNDFMKHAISKHIEQGKIRALTEALNSPSATKEVHLHFLKNNVNSHIFNKGLVALSKIKNLHPSVIQALVTHPETPMHQDVVNNMLKNKNLDEVNLTRLVKNAKGTFGDSKSYELLMNHPSLTKEALDSVIGVTKDSNNFIPEQNRNHALRILHEKLGQMNLPFKGIKK
;
A
#
# COMPACT_ATOMS: atom_id res chain seq x y z
N MET A 1 -12.53 39.52 -21.96
CA MET A 1 -13.51 38.66 -21.26
C MET A 1 -14.03 37.63 -22.27
N LYS A 2 -14.07 36.33 -21.97
CA LYS A 2 -14.54 35.31 -22.93
C LYS A 2 -16.07 35.34 -23.04
N PHE A 3 -16.64 35.13 -24.23
CA PHE A 3 -18.10 35.19 -24.48
C PHE A 3 -18.94 34.36 -23.48
N ILE A 4 -18.47 33.18 -23.09
CA ILE A 4 -19.10 32.33 -22.07
C ILE A 4 -19.21 33.05 -20.72
N GLN A 5 -18.19 33.80 -20.33
CA GLN A 5 -18.17 34.53 -19.06
C GLN A 5 -19.15 35.72 -19.08
N LEU A 6 -19.31 36.37 -20.24
CA LEU A 6 -20.31 37.42 -20.44
C LEU A 6 -21.74 36.85 -20.33
N MET A 7 -22.03 35.74 -21.03
CA MET A 7 -23.33 35.07 -20.99
C MET A 7 -23.69 34.57 -19.57
N THR A 8 -22.73 33.98 -18.86
CA THR A 8 -22.93 33.54 -17.47
C THR A 8 -23.24 34.72 -16.55
N ASN A 9 -22.54 35.86 -16.71
CA ASN A 9 -22.80 37.05 -15.90
C ASN A 9 -24.21 37.62 -16.15
N THR A 10 -24.63 37.72 -17.41
CA THR A 10 -25.99 38.18 -17.77
C THR A 10 -27.07 37.26 -17.22
N LEU A 11 -26.87 35.93 -17.28
CA LEU A 11 -27.81 34.97 -16.69
C LEU A 11 -27.87 35.07 -15.16
N LEU A 12 -26.74 35.32 -14.50
CA LEU A 12 -26.67 35.49 -13.04
C LEU A 12 -27.31 36.81 -12.58
N GLU A 13 -27.29 37.86 -13.38
CA GLU A 13 -28.04 39.09 -13.12
C GLU A 13 -29.56 38.87 -13.19
N GLY A 14 -30.03 38.07 -14.16
CA GLY A 14 -31.44 37.67 -14.23
C GLY A 14 -31.93 36.93 -12.98
N VAL A 15 -31.07 36.12 -12.34
CA VAL A 15 -31.38 35.45 -11.07
C VAL A 15 -31.57 36.45 -9.93
N VAL A 16 -30.76 37.51 -9.87
CA VAL A 16 -30.90 38.55 -8.84
C VAL A 16 -32.22 39.28 -9.00
N GLU A 17 -32.56 39.70 -10.22
CA GLU A 17 -33.80 40.40 -10.50
C GLU A 17 -35.05 39.54 -10.20
N ASP A 18 -35.01 38.24 -10.50
CA ASP A 18 -36.10 37.31 -10.15
C ASP A 18 -36.25 37.18 -8.62
N VAL A 19 -35.14 37.08 -7.88
CA VAL A 19 -35.16 37.03 -6.43
C VAL A 19 -35.67 38.35 -5.84
N LYS A 20 -35.22 39.50 -6.35
CA LYS A 20 -35.71 40.82 -5.93
C LYS A 20 -37.22 40.92 -6.08
N LYS A 21 -37.76 40.50 -7.23
CA LYS A 21 -39.21 40.46 -7.45
C LYS A 21 -39.94 39.52 -6.50
N ARG A 22 -39.39 38.32 -6.28
CA ARG A 22 -40.00 37.28 -5.44
C ARG A 22 -40.06 37.64 -3.95
N PHE A 23 -39.14 38.47 -3.48
CA PHE A 23 -39.01 38.85 -2.06
C PHE A 23 -39.25 40.35 -1.80
N ALA A 24 -39.79 41.08 -2.79
CA ALA A 24 -40.02 42.52 -2.72
C ALA A 24 -41.00 42.95 -1.62
N ASP A 25 -41.89 42.05 -1.19
CA ASP A 25 -42.84 42.28 -0.10
C ASP A 25 -42.19 42.25 1.29
N LYS A 26 -40.99 41.64 1.41
CA LYS A 26 -40.30 41.41 2.68
C LYS A 26 -38.99 42.18 2.84
N TYR A 27 -38.29 42.43 1.73
CA TYR A 27 -36.95 43.02 1.75
C TYR A 27 -36.80 44.07 0.66
N SER A 28 -36.10 45.16 0.96
CA SER A 28 -35.73 46.15 -0.05
C SER A 28 -34.69 45.58 -1.03
N SER A 29 -34.61 46.15 -2.23
CA SER A 29 -33.56 45.79 -3.22
C SER A 29 -32.17 45.89 -2.60
N ASP A 30 -31.89 46.99 -1.90
CA ASP A 30 -30.58 47.25 -1.28
C ASP A 30 -30.20 46.19 -0.23
N HIS A 31 -31.20 45.66 0.50
CA HIS A 31 -30.95 44.58 1.46
C HIS A 31 -30.56 43.28 0.76
N ILE A 32 -31.22 42.97 -0.36
CA ILE A 32 -30.89 41.79 -1.18
C ILE A 32 -29.52 41.95 -1.82
N ASP A 33 -29.17 43.15 -2.28
CA ASP A 33 -27.83 43.45 -2.81
C ASP A 33 -26.75 43.26 -1.73
N ASN A 34 -27.01 43.71 -0.50
CA ASN A 34 -26.13 43.45 0.65
C ASN A 34 -25.96 41.95 0.96
N ILE A 35 -27.00 41.12 0.76
CA ILE A 35 -26.90 39.66 0.88
C ILE A 35 -26.06 39.07 -0.24
N VAL A 36 -26.23 39.53 -1.49
CA VAL A 36 -25.42 39.12 -2.64
C VAL A 36 -23.94 39.36 -2.36
N ASP A 37 -23.60 40.54 -1.84
CA ASP A 37 -22.21 40.93 -1.60
C ASP A 37 -21.56 40.16 -0.44
N LYS A 38 -22.31 39.98 0.67
CA LYS A 38 -21.76 39.48 1.93
C LYS A 38 -21.91 37.99 2.14
N ALA A 39 -22.94 37.36 1.57
CA ALA A 39 -23.27 35.96 1.86
C ALA A 39 -22.94 34.98 0.71
N LEU A 40 -22.72 35.47 -0.52
CA LEU A 40 -22.47 34.60 -1.69
C LEU A 40 -20.98 34.59 -2.07
N PRO A 41 -20.48 33.50 -2.68
CA PRO A 41 -19.13 33.46 -3.26
C PRO A 41 -18.98 34.51 -4.36
N ASP A 42 -17.76 35.05 -4.49
CA ASP A 42 -17.47 36.09 -5.49
C ASP A 42 -17.75 35.58 -6.91
N ASN A 43 -18.48 36.37 -7.69
CA ASN A 43 -18.92 36.05 -9.05
C ASN A 43 -19.87 34.83 -9.19
N ASN A 44 -20.47 34.34 -8.09
CA ASN A 44 -21.38 33.20 -8.16
C ASN A 44 -22.71 33.46 -7.45
N LYS A 45 -23.63 34.08 -8.19
CA LYS A 45 -24.96 34.46 -7.69
C LYS A 45 -25.99 33.32 -7.71
N LYS A 46 -25.63 32.12 -8.19
CA LYS A 46 -26.56 30.99 -8.37
C LYS A 46 -27.16 30.47 -7.06
N TYR A 47 -26.50 30.77 -5.93
CA TYR A 47 -26.92 30.34 -4.59
C TYR A 47 -27.86 31.32 -3.89
N LEU A 48 -28.12 32.49 -4.48
CA LEU A 48 -28.98 33.52 -3.90
C LEU A 48 -30.38 33.00 -3.51
N PRO A 49 -31.08 32.20 -4.34
CA PRO A 49 -32.41 31.68 -3.94
C PRO A 49 -32.38 30.82 -2.69
N TRP A 50 -31.32 30.02 -2.50
CA TRP A 50 -31.16 29.17 -1.31
C TRP A 50 -30.87 30.03 -0.06
N VAL A 51 -29.94 30.99 -0.17
CA VAL A 51 -29.62 31.90 0.94
C VAL A 51 -30.86 32.70 1.35
N MET A 52 -31.61 33.26 0.39
CA MET A 52 -32.83 34.02 0.70
C MET A 52 -33.92 33.17 1.35
N LYS A 53 -34.11 31.92 0.89
CA LYS A 53 -35.05 30.98 1.51
C LYS A 53 -34.71 30.76 2.99
N HIS A 54 -33.46 30.43 3.30
CA HIS A 54 -33.05 30.14 4.68
C HIS A 54 -32.93 31.39 5.55
N TYR A 55 -32.59 32.54 4.96
CA TYR A 55 -32.62 33.84 5.64
C TYR A 55 -34.04 34.21 6.08
N THR A 56 -35.01 34.09 5.16
CA THR A 56 -36.43 34.37 5.45
C THR A 56 -37.00 33.43 6.53
N GLN A 57 -36.46 32.22 6.63
CA GLN A 57 -36.84 31.23 7.65
C GLN A 57 -36.13 31.44 9.01
N GLY A 58 -35.19 32.39 9.11
CA GLY A 58 -34.38 32.60 10.32
C GLY A 58 -33.26 31.58 10.53
N ASN A 59 -33.01 30.70 9.55
CA ASN A 59 -31.95 29.69 9.57
C ASN A 59 -30.56 30.27 9.24
N ILE A 60 -30.52 31.47 8.64
CA ILE A 60 -29.33 32.28 8.39
C ILE A 60 -29.63 33.68 8.93
N LYS A 61 -28.68 34.30 9.64
CA LYS A 61 -28.76 35.69 10.10
C LYS A 61 -27.69 36.54 9.43
N ASP A 62 -27.80 37.86 9.53
CA ASP A 62 -26.80 38.80 8.99
C ASP A 62 -25.39 38.52 9.52
N SER A 63 -25.29 38.13 10.80
CA SER A 63 -24.03 37.75 11.45
C SER A 63 -23.38 36.51 10.83
N ASP A 64 -24.14 35.68 10.12
CA ASP A 64 -23.66 34.43 9.52
C ASP A 64 -23.17 34.61 8.08
N PHE A 65 -23.38 35.75 7.44
CA PHE A 65 -23.10 35.93 6.01
C PHE A 65 -21.67 35.58 5.62
N SER A 66 -20.67 36.03 6.39
CA SER A 66 -19.26 35.68 6.14
C SER A 66 -19.02 34.16 6.22
N LYS A 67 -19.66 33.48 7.17
CA LYS A 67 -19.57 32.02 7.34
C LYS A 67 -20.28 31.29 6.20
N VAL A 68 -21.47 31.73 5.81
CA VAL A 68 -22.23 31.21 4.65
C VAL A 68 -21.40 31.34 3.38
N LYS A 69 -20.80 32.51 3.14
CA LYS A 69 -19.93 32.77 1.99
C LYS A 69 -18.76 31.80 1.93
N SER A 70 -18.07 31.59 3.05
CA SER A 70 -16.97 30.62 3.15
C SER A 70 -17.42 29.18 2.85
N LEU A 71 -18.53 28.74 3.46
CA LEU A 71 -19.05 27.39 3.27
C LEU A 71 -19.55 27.13 1.85
N LEU A 72 -20.25 28.10 1.23
CA LEU A 72 -20.72 27.98 -0.15
C LEU A 72 -19.55 27.99 -1.15
N THR A 73 -18.48 28.73 -0.85
CA THR A 73 -17.24 28.72 -1.64
C THR A 73 -16.59 27.33 -1.58
N ALA A 74 -16.49 26.74 -0.39
CA ALA A 74 -15.98 25.38 -0.22
C ALA A 74 -16.88 24.33 -0.90
N PHE A 75 -18.20 24.48 -0.78
CA PHE A 75 -19.18 23.61 -1.42
C PHE A 75 -19.05 23.59 -2.94
N ASP A 76 -18.81 24.76 -3.56
CA ASP A 76 -18.59 24.88 -5.01
C ASP A 76 -17.21 24.33 -5.43
N ASN A 77 -16.14 24.76 -4.75
CA ASN A 77 -14.76 24.40 -5.11
C ASN A 77 -14.48 22.90 -5.00
N HIS A 78 -15.14 22.20 -4.08
CA HIS A 78 -14.96 20.76 -3.87
C HIS A 78 -16.03 19.90 -4.55
N ASN A 79 -16.87 20.48 -5.43
CA ASN A 79 -17.94 19.78 -6.15
C ASN A 79 -18.85 18.94 -5.22
N LEU A 80 -19.12 19.44 -4.01
CA LEU A 80 -19.91 18.72 -3.00
C LEU A 80 -21.37 18.52 -3.43
N GLN A 81 -21.80 19.19 -4.50
CA GLN A 81 -23.06 18.98 -5.18
C GLN A 81 -23.28 17.53 -5.65
N ARG A 82 -22.20 16.77 -5.87
CA ARG A 82 -22.27 15.32 -6.18
C ARG A 82 -22.69 14.47 -5.00
N GLN A 83 -22.41 14.92 -3.77
CA GLN A 83 -22.80 14.24 -2.54
C GLN A 83 -24.22 14.61 -2.14
N LYS A 84 -24.54 15.91 -2.19
CA LYS A 84 -25.88 16.43 -1.87
C LYS A 84 -26.13 17.74 -2.59
N GLN A 85 -27.26 17.86 -3.30
CA GLN A 85 -27.61 19.12 -3.97
C GLN A 85 -27.93 20.19 -2.93
N LEU A 86 -27.56 21.45 -3.20
CA LEU A 86 -27.79 22.55 -2.25
C LEU A 86 -29.28 22.70 -1.88
N SER A 87 -30.19 22.41 -2.82
CA SER A 87 -31.65 22.39 -2.59
C SER A 87 -32.11 21.40 -1.53
N GLN A 88 -31.31 20.37 -1.24
CA GLN A 88 -31.56 19.33 -0.23
C GLN A 88 -30.95 19.67 1.14
N ILE A 89 -30.15 20.73 1.24
CA ILE A 89 -29.48 21.16 2.47
C ILE A 89 -30.40 22.10 3.24
N ASN A 90 -30.76 21.72 4.47
CA ASN A 90 -31.73 22.40 5.32
C ASN A 90 -31.05 23.42 6.26
N GLY A 91 -30.41 24.43 5.67
CA GLY A 91 -29.87 25.58 6.38
C GLY A 91 -28.38 25.51 6.71
N LEU A 92 -27.92 26.43 7.54
CA LEU A 92 -26.49 26.68 7.77
C LEU A 92 -25.77 25.54 8.48
N HIS A 93 -26.42 24.85 9.42
CA HIS A 93 -25.80 23.77 10.18
C HIS A 93 -25.44 22.58 9.29
N GLU A 94 -26.35 22.15 8.43
CA GLU A 94 -26.10 21.03 7.52
C GLU A 94 -25.11 21.41 6.39
N LEU A 95 -25.19 22.65 5.89
CA LEU A 95 -24.16 23.18 5.00
C LEU A 95 -22.78 23.18 5.69
N HIS A 96 -22.74 23.51 6.98
CA HIS A 96 -21.53 23.45 7.78
C HIS A 96 -21.03 22.01 7.92
N GLU A 97 -21.83 21.03 8.32
CA GLU A 97 -21.35 19.64 8.42
C GLU A 97 -20.75 19.12 7.11
N LEU A 98 -21.39 19.44 5.97
CA LEU A 98 -20.93 19.00 4.66
C LEU A 98 -19.67 19.73 4.19
N ALA A 99 -19.61 21.05 4.38
CA ALA A 99 -18.54 21.89 3.81
C ALA A 99 -17.45 22.28 4.81
N HIS A 100 -17.65 22.14 6.13
CA HIS A 100 -16.67 22.50 7.17
C HIS A 100 -15.33 21.78 7.07
N PRO A 101 -15.25 20.49 6.69
CA PRO A 101 -13.97 19.83 6.43
C PRO A 101 -13.12 20.59 5.40
N TYR A 102 -13.76 21.36 4.53
CA TYR A 102 -13.14 22.08 3.42
C TYR A 102 -13.11 23.61 3.63
N ALA A 103 -14.01 24.17 4.42
CA ALA A 103 -14.17 25.61 4.62
C ALA A 103 -13.13 26.27 5.54
N ASN A 104 -12.45 25.48 6.37
CA ASN A 104 -11.30 25.97 7.17
C ASN A 104 -10.00 26.05 6.36
N TYR A 105 -9.98 25.59 5.11
CA TYR A 105 -8.77 25.59 4.29
C TYR A 105 -8.51 26.93 3.61
N SER A 106 -9.52 27.79 3.37
CA SER A 106 -9.34 29.02 2.59
C SER A 106 -8.75 30.20 3.39
N ASN A 107 -8.99 30.30 4.69
CA ASN A 107 -8.57 31.50 5.47
C ASN A 107 -7.22 31.39 6.20
N ILE A 108 -6.44 30.33 5.98
CA ILE A 108 -5.04 30.20 6.46
C ILE A 108 -4.03 30.41 5.29
N GLN A 109 -4.50 30.90 4.13
CA GLN A 109 -3.81 30.67 2.86
C GLN A 109 -2.54 31.48 2.55
N SER A 110 -2.20 32.54 3.28
CA SER A 110 -0.94 33.28 3.03
C SER A 110 0.14 33.06 4.09
N SER A 111 -0.19 32.61 5.30
CA SER A 111 0.80 32.52 6.39
C SER A 111 1.56 31.19 6.44
N ASN A 112 1.01 30.14 5.85
CA ASN A 112 1.60 28.80 5.88
C ASN A 112 2.41 28.43 4.63
N THR A 113 2.58 29.37 3.69
CA THR A 113 3.50 29.21 2.57
C THR A 113 4.38 30.44 2.48
N LYS A 114 5.70 30.26 2.44
CA LYS A 114 6.66 31.35 2.37
C LYS A 114 7.57 31.13 1.16
N THR A 115 7.71 32.13 0.29
CA THR A 115 8.76 32.12 -0.74
C THR A 115 10.11 32.27 -0.04
N GLU A 116 10.95 31.24 -0.15
CA GLU A 116 12.28 31.23 0.45
C GLU A 116 13.35 31.70 -0.53
N TYR A 117 13.08 31.57 -1.84
CA TYR A 117 13.94 32.03 -2.92
C TYR A 117 13.17 32.10 -4.24
N GLU A 118 13.51 33.07 -5.07
CA GLU A 118 12.98 33.20 -6.43
C GLU A 118 14.02 33.91 -7.30
N ASP A 119 14.26 33.38 -8.48
CA ASP A 119 15.02 34.02 -9.57
C ASP A 119 14.31 33.79 -10.91
N ASP A 120 14.98 34.05 -12.03
CA ASP A 120 14.41 33.86 -13.37
C ASP A 120 14.14 32.38 -13.72
N ASN A 121 14.81 31.43 -13.05
CA ASN A 121 14.78 30.00 -13.38
C ASN A 121 14.00 29.15 -12.36
N LEU A 122 13.94 29.56 -11.10
CA LEU A 122 13.46 28.79 -9.98
C LEU A 122 12.55 29.61 -9.08
N LEU A 123 11.56 28.94 -8.50
CA LEU A 123 10.75 29.43 -7.40
C LEU A 123 10.72 28.38 -6.30
N ILE A 124 11.19 28.75 -5.11
CA ILE A 124 11.29 27.85 -3.96
C ILE A 124 10.40 28.37 -2.86
N LYS A 125 9.47 27.53 -2.41
CA LYS A 125 8.51 27.85 -1.34
C LYS A 125 8.61 26.82 -0.22
N SER A 126 8.58 27.27 1.03
CA SER A 126 8.37 26.40 2.19
C SER A 126 6.90 26.36 2.57
N HIS A 127 6.44 25.21 3.06
CA HIS A 127 5.04 24.97 3.41
C HIS A 127 4.92 24.43 4.83
N LYS A 128 3.98 24.99 5.60
CA LYS A 128 3.71 24.61 6.99
C LYS A 128 2.35 23.89 7.09
N GLY A 129 2.42 22.62 7.47
CA GLY A 129 1.24 21.78 7.73
C GLY A 129 0.61 21.19 6.46
N HIS A 130 -0.19 20.14 6.68
CA HIS A 130 -0.76 19.30 5.61
C HIS A 130 -1.58 20.08 4.59
N SER A 131 -2.41 21.00 5.04
CA SER A 131 -3.23 21.87 4.18
C SER A 131 -2.42 22.66 3.15
N ALA A 132 -1.25 23.19 3.56
CA ALA A 132 -0.38 23.93 2.65
C ALA A 132 0.30 23.01 1.64
N VAL A 133 0.70 21.80 2.06
CA VAL A 133 1.32 20.79 1.20
C VAL A 133 0.35 20.25 0.14
N VAL A 134 -0.88 19.92 0.52
CA VAL A 134 -1.94 19.49 -0.41
C VAL A 134 -2.17 20.53 -1.52
N LYS A 135 -2.14 21.81 -1.17
CA LYS A 135 -2.26 22.91 -2.14
C LYS A 135 -1.00 23.07 -2.98
N ALA A 136 0.16 22.97 -2.34
CA ALA A 136 1.45 23.04 -3.00
C ALA A 136 1.58 21.94 -4.07
N ALA A 137 0.93 20.78 -3.90
CA ALA A 137 0.90 19.72 -4.91
C ALA A 137 0.08 20.06 -6.17
N THR A 138 -0.65 21.18 -6.21
CA THR A 138 -1.38 21.59 -7.42
C THR A 138 -0.40 21.93 -8.54
N LEU A 139 -0.67 21.39 -9.72
CA LEU A 139 0.14 21.58 -10.93
C LEU A 139 -0.50 22.62 -11.86
N ASN A 140 0.33 23.46 -12.48
CA ASN A 140 -0.13 24.34 -13.56
C ASN A 140 -0.48 23.51 -14.79
N LYS A 141 -1.48 23.94 -15.58
CA LYS A 141 -1.82 23.31 -16.87
C LYS A 141 -0.65 23.24 -17.85
N SER A 142 0.33 24.14 -17.73
CA SER A 142 1.57 24.10 -18.53
C SER A 142 2.57 23.05 -18.08
N ASN A 143 2.42 22.47 -16.88
CA ASN A 143 3.30 21.43 -16.38
C ASN A 143 3.10 20.14 -17.23
N PRO A 144 4.17 19.52 -17.75
CA PRO A 144 4.07 18.36 -18.64
C PRO A 144 3.50 17.11 -17.97
N MET A 145 3.49 17.06 -16.64
CA MET A 145 2.92 15.97 -15.83
C MET A 145 1.49 16.24 -15.39
N TYR A 146 0.88 17.39 -15.73
CA TYR A 146 -0.47 17.75 -15.31
C TYR A 146 -1.51 16.64 -15.56
N ALA A 147 -1.45 15.96 -16.71
CA ALA A 147 -2.39 14.89 -17.07
C ALA A 147 -1.85 13.46 -16.81
N LYS A 148 -0.62 13.32 -16.33
CA LYS A 148 0.11 12.04 -16.23
C LYS A 148 0.26 11.53 -14.78
N THR A 149 -0.33 12.23 -13.82
CA THR A 149 -0.39 11.79 -12.43
C THR A 149 -1.70 11.04 -12.16
N ASN A 150 -1.76 10.32 -11.04
CA ASN A 150 -2.96 9.57 -10.62
C ASN A 150 -4.20 10.47 -10.44
N GLN A 151 -3.99 11.77 -10.20
CA GLN A 151 -5.04 12.78 -10.14
C GLN A 151 -4.65 13.98 -11.04
N PRO A 152 -5.25 14.13 -12.23
CA PRO A 152 -4.92 15.23 -13.14
C PRO A 152 -4.97 16.61 -12.45
N GLY A 153 -3.90 17.38 -12.63
CA GLY A 153 -3.69 18.69 -12.01
C GLY A 153 -3.11 18.68 -10.60
N LYS A 154 -2.72 17.50 -10.09
CA LYS A 154 -2.10 17.35 -8.78
C LYS A 154 -0.93 16.36 -8.82
N ALA A 155 0.16 16.68 -8.14
CA ALA A 155 1.29 15.78 -7.95
C ALA A 155 0.88 14.54 -7.14
N ALA A 156 1.53 13.40 -7.39
CA ALA A 156 1.23 12.11 -6.79
C ALA A 156 1.92 11.87 -5.43
N TRP A 157 2.49 12.91 -4.81
CA TRP A 157 3.20 12.79 -3.54
C TRP A 157 2.31 12.22 -2.44
N CYS A 158 2.80 11.19 -1.74
CA CYS A 158 2.10 10.58 -0.59
C CYS A 158 1.70 11.61 0.49
N VAL A 159 2.52 12.63 0.73
CA VAL A 159 2.25 13.73 1.69
C VAL A 159 1.17 14.73 1.25
N ALA A 160 0.71 14.61 -0.01
CA ALA A 160 -0.29 15.48 -0.59
C ALA A 160 -1.66 14.81 -0.75
N VAL A 161 -1.81 13.56 -0.29
CA VAL A 161 -3.10 12.86 -0.24
C VAL A 161 -4.03 13.63 0.71
N ASP A 162 -5.24 14.00 0.25
CA ASP A 162 -6.14 14.90 0.98
C ASP A 162 -6.96 14.16 2.06
N ASP A 163 -6.28 13.42 2.94
CA ASP A 163 -6.89 12.66 4.03
C ASP A 163 -5.97 12.55 5.27
N ILE A 164 -6.32 11.66 6.20
CA ILE A 164 -5.54 11.42 7.43
C ILE A 164 -4.20 10.76 7.11
N SER A 165 -4.14 9.86 6.11
CA SER A 165 -2.91 9.18 5.74
C SER A 165 -1.86 10.15 5.20
N GLY A 166 -2.25 11.11 4.34
CA GLY A 166 -1.35 12.15 3.86
C GLY A 166 -0.78 13.03 4.98
N ARG A 167 -1.58 13.30 6.01
CA ARG A 167 -1.14 14.02 7.22
C ARG A 167 -0.14 13.20 8.03
N ASP A 168 -0.38 11.90 8.19
CA ASP A 168 0.50 11.00 8.92
C ASP A 168 1.85 10.85 8.21
N TYR A 169 1.85 10.69 6.89
CA TYR A 169 3.07 10.70 6.07
C TYR A 169 3.83 12.03 6.20
N LEU A 170 3.13 13.16 6.12
CA LEU A 170 3.78 14.45 6.29
C LEU A 170 4.42 14.56 7.67
N ASN A 171 3.75 14.12 8.73
CA ASN A 171 4.30 14.13 10.08
C ASN A 171 5.51 13.20 10.21
N GLU A 172 5.48 12.02 9.58
CA GLU A 172 6.60 11.09 9.56
C GLU A 172 7.83 11.72 8.88
N TYR A 173 7.70 12.13 7.62
CA TYR A 173 8.82 12.68 6.85
C TYR A 173 9.32 14.01 7.41
N THR A 174 8.44 14.86 7.94
CA THR A 174 8.87 16.12 8.55
C THR A 174 9.28 15.98 10.02
N LYS A 175 9.26 14.77 10.58
CA LYS A 175 9.51 14.49 12.00
C LYS A 175 8.68 15.38 12.93
N ASN A 176 7.37 15.40 12.71
CA ASN A 176 6.39 16.28 13.35
C ASN A 176 6.73 17.77 13.15
N GLN A 177 6.94 18.18 11.89
CA GLN A 177 7.26 19.56 11.48
C GLN A 177 8.60 20.10 12.00
N ARG A 178 9.50 19.24 12.49
CA ARG A 178 10.87 19.63 12.82
C ARG A 178 11.67 19.95 11.56
N LEU A 179 11.40 19.23 10.47
CA LEU A 179 11.93 19.49 9.15
C LEU A 179 10.89 20.26 8.32
N LYS A 180 11.37 21.12 7.42
CA LYS A 180 10.50 21.92 6.55
C LYS A 180 10.21 21.16 5.26
N PHE A 181 8.97 21.24 4.79
CA PHE A 181 8.61 20.79 3.45
C PHE A 181 8.78 21.94 2.46
N TYR A 182 9.48 21.71 1.36
CA TYR A 182 9.68 22.68 0.29
C TYR A 182 9.06 22.19 -1.01
N THR A 183 8.57 23.12 -1.81
CA THR A 183 8.41 22.91 -3.25
C THR A 183 9.44 23.71 -4.03
N ILE A 184 9.94 23.12 -5.11
CA ILE A 184 10.85 23.76 -6.05
C ILE A 184 10.14 23.72 -7.40
N GLU A 185 9.87 24.89 -7.98
CA GLU A 185 9.25 25.04 -9.30
C GLU A 185 10.31 25.55 -10.28
N SER A 186 10.56 24.79 -11.34
CA SER A 186 11.40 25.23 -12.45
C SER A 186 10.57 26.04 -13.44
N LYS A 187 10.92 27.31 -13.60
CA LYS A 187 10.24 28.24 -14.52
C LYS A 187 10.53 27.92 -15.99
N LYS A 188 11.65 27.27 -16.28
CA LYS A 188 12.08 26.93 -17.64
C LYS A 188 11.21 25.88 -18.30
N ASP A 189 10.90 24.81 -17.58
CA ASP A 189 10.15 23.65 -18.08
C ASP A 189 8.81 23.42 -17.36
N ASN A 190 8.44 24.34 -16.45
CA ASN A 190 7.26 24.28 -15.61
C ASN A 190 7.17 23.02 -14.73
N ARG A 191 8.28 22.32 -14.49
CA ARG A 191 8.33 21.16 -13.58
C ARG A 191 8.27 21.60 -12.12
N LYS A 192 7.79 20.70 -11.26
CA LYS A 192 7.58 20.95 -9.84
C LYS A 192 7.98 19.75 -9.00
N TYR A 193 8.73 20.02 -7.95
CA TYR A 193 9.37 19.00 -7.12
C TYR A 193 9.05 19.22 -5.65
N ALA A 194 9.02 18.14 -4.87
CA ALA A 194 8.88 18.16 -3.42
C ALA A 194 10.20 17.79 -2.75
N PHE A 195 10.62 18.58 -1.77
CA PHE A 195 11.89 18.38 -1.08
C PHE A 195 11.74 18.49 0.44
N ILE A 196 12.21 17.47 1.17
CA ILE A 196 12.30 17.45 2.64
C ILE A 196 13.75 17.12 3.01
N PRO A 197 14.53 18.09 3.51
CA PRO A 197 15.90 17.84 3.91
C PRO A 197 15.92 17.11 5.25
N ASP A 198 16.53 15.93 5.30
CA ASP A 198 16.74 15.18 6.53
C ASP A 198 18.19 14.73 6.65
N LYS A 199 18.96 15.35 7.56
CA LYS A 199 20.36 14.97 7.81
C LYS A 199 20.56 13.58 8.41
N SER A 200 19.53 13.00 9.05
CA SER A 200 19.68 11.71 9.72
C SER A 200 19.22 10.53 8.89
N SER A 201 18.81 10.75 7.64
CA SER A 201 18.36 9.73 6.71
C SER A 201 18.59 10.20 5.27
N THR A 202 18.16 9.42 4.27
CA THR A 202 18.18 9.89 2.89
C THR A 202 17.11 10.97 2.72
N PRO A 203 17.45 12.17 2.21
CA PRO A 203 16.47 13.23 2.01
C PRO A 203 15.41 12.80 1.00
N GLU A 204 14.16 13.22 1.25
CA GLU A 204 13.07 12.95 0.33
C GLU A 204 13.05 14.03 -0.76
N PHE A 205 13.52 13.66 -1.96
CA PHE A 205 13.44 14.50 -3.15
C PHE A 205 12.66 13.80 -4.26
N ARG A 206 11.47 14.33 -4.58
CA ARG A 206 10.47 13.67 -5.44
C ARG A 206 9.98 14.60 -6.54
N ASP A 207 9.74 14.03 -7.73
CA ASP A 207 9.05 14.71 -8.84
C ASP A 207 7.53 14.58 -8.74
N GLU A 208 6.77 15.12 -9.70
CA GLU A 208 5.31 15.09 -9.70
C GLU A 208 4.68 13.69 -9.72
N GLN A 209 5.42 12.67 -10.16
CA GLN A 209 4.99 11.28 -10.19
C GLN A 209 5.43 10.49 -8.95
N ASP A 210 5.97 11.17 -7.94
CA ASP A 210 6.55 10.59 -6.73
C ASP A 210 7.81 9.74 -7.00
N SER A 211 8.46 9.97 -8.14
CA SER A 211 9.74 9.34 -8.48
C SER A 211 10.88 10.06 -7.78
N SER A 212 11.88 9.31 -7.32
CA SER A 212 13.08 9.90 -6.71
C SER A 212 13.84 10.73 -7.74
N VAL A 213 14.25 11.93 -7.34
CA VAL A 213 15.04 12.84 -8.16
C VAL A 213 16.48 12.81 -7.68
N ASP A 214 17.41 12.55 -8.59
CA ASP A 214 18.84 12.68 -8.29
C ASP A 214 19.18 14.15 -7.98
N PRO A 215 19.56 14.46 -6.73
CA PRO A 215 19.87 15.83 -6.34
C PRO A 215 21.06 16.43 -7.07
N TYR A 216 22.05 15.60 -7.47
CA TYR A 216 23.20 16.08 -8.24
C TYR A 216 22.77 16.60 -9.60
N SER A 217 22.05 15.76 -10.36
CA SER A 217 21.47 16.13 -11.66
C SER A 217 20.52 17.33 -11.55
N PHE A 218 19.79 17.45 -10.44
CA PHE A 218 18.92 18.60 -10.22
C PHE A 218 19.68 19.90 -10.00
N VAL A 219 20.65 19.91 -9.06
CA VAL A 219 21.50 21.09 -8.80
C VAL A 219 22.27 21.47 -10.06
N TYR A 220 22.72 20.48 -10.83
CA TYR A 220 23.35 20.65 -12.14
C TYR A 220 22.45 21.45 -13.12
N ASN A 221 21.16 21.07 -13.23
CA ASN A 221 20.21 21.75 -14.12
C ASN A 221 19.73 23.10 -13.55
N HIS A 222 19.91 23.32 -12.26
CA HIS A 222 19.38 24.44 -11.50
C HIS A 222 20.42 25.06 -10.54
N PRO A 223 21.59 25.50 -11.03
CA PRO A 223 22.73 25.86 -10.18
C PRO A 223 22.46 27.04 -9.25
N THR A 224 21.49 27.89 -9.60
CA THR A 224 21.08 29.03 -8.77
C THR A 224 20.46 28.62 -7.43
N ILE A 225 20.04 27.34 -7.28
CA ILE A 225 19.62 26.80 -5.99
C ILE A 225 20.73 26.89 -4.92
N LEU A 226 22.00 26.88 -5.32
CA LEU A 226 23.15 27.04 -4.43
C LEU A 226 23.35 28.49 -3.96
N SER A 227 22.64 29.44 -4.56
CA SER A 227 22.54 30.83 -4.07
C SER A 227 21.31 31.04 -3.18
N SER A 228 20.45 30.03 -3.05
CA SER A 228 19.24 30.09 -2.23
C SER A 228 19.50 29.73 -0.77
N ASN A 229 18.50 29.96 0.09
CA ASN A 229 18.51 29.47 1.47
C ASN A 229 18.49 27.93 1.56
N LEU A 230 18.21 27.22 0.45
CA LEU A 230 18.36 25.76 0.36
C LEU A 230 19.79 25.31 0.06
N LYS A 231 20.75 26.22 -0.19
CA LYS A 231 22.16 25.87 -0.35
C LYS A 231 22.63 24.94 0.76
N LYS A 232 22.36 25.31 2.02
CA LYS A 232 22.81 24.55 3.19
C LYS A 232 22.11 23.18 3.25
N PRO A 233 20.77 23.07 3.20
CA PRO A 233 20.09 21.78 3.07
C PRO A 233 20.55 20.90 1.91
N PHE A 234 20.79 21.45 0.72
CA PHE A 234 21.32 20.66 -0.40
C PHE A 234 22.76 20.21 -0.13
N LEU A 235 23.65 21.12 0.28
CA LEU A 235 25.07 20.85 0.50
C LEU A 235 25.40 20.05 1.77
N GLU A 236 24.56 20.10 2.79
CA GLU A 236 24.83 19.46 4.09
C GLU A 236 23.89 18.29 4.42
N ASP A 237 22.68 18.23 3.85
CA ASP A 237 21.67 17.23 4.22
C ASP A 237 21.47 16.18 3.12
N ILE A 238 21.83 16.51 1.88
CA ILE A 238 21.79 15.57 0.75
C ILE A 238 23.17 15.01 0.46
N PHE A 239 24.16 15.89 0.43
CA PHE A 239 25.53 15.51 0.19
C PHE A 239 26.18 15.34 1.56
N ASP A 240 26.08 14.14 2.12
CA ASP A 240 26.85 13.72 3.32
C ASP A 240 28.38 13.93 3.13
N TYR A 241 28.77 14.24 1.90
CA TYR A 241 30.08 14.64 1.39
C TYR A 241 30.26 16.16 1.22
N SER A 242 29.99 16.92 2.28
CA SER A 242 30.11 18.39 2.25
C SER A 242 31.51 18.92 1.89
N SER A 243 32.59 18.13 1.96
CA SER A 243 33.92 18.55 1.46
C SER A 243 34.03 18.50 -0.07
N GLU A 244 33.45 17.49 -0.71
CA GLU A 244 33.74 17.12 -2.10
C GLU A 244 33.03 18.04 -3.09
N LEU A 245 31.75 18.31 -2.84
CA LEU A 245 30.97 19.26 -3.64
C LEU A 245 31.38 20.71 -3.39
N ASN A 246 31.85 21.06 -2.18
CA ASN A 246 32.40 22.38 -1.92
C ASN A 246 33.70 22.61 -2.70
N HIS A 247 34.53 21.57 -2.89
CA HIS A 247 35.75 21.65 -3.70
C HIS A 247 35.43 21.74 -5.20
N ALA A 248 34.56 20.87 -5.72
CA ALA A 248 34.08 20.95 -7.10
C ALA A 248 33.44 22.33 -7.39
N TYR A 249 32.60 22.83 -6.47
CA TYR A 249 31.97 24.13 -6.60
C TYR A 249 32.95 25.31 -6.44
N ALA A 250 33.96 25.21 -5.57
CA ALA A 250 35.02 26.22 -5.48
C ALA A 250 35.81 26.32 -6.79
N HIS A 251 36.07 25.20 -7.46
CA HIS A 251 36.70 25.17 -8.78
C HIS A 251 35.80 25.71 -9.89
N ILE A 252 34.50 25.37 -9.91
CA ILE A 252 33.54 25.98 -10.85
C ILE A 252 33.47 27.50 -10.64
N LYS A 253 33.40 27.95 -9.38
CA LYS A 253 33.37 29.36 -9.01
C LYS A 253 34.63 30.11 -9.45
N SER A 254 35.78 29.42 -9.52
CA SER A 254 37.04 30.02 -9.99
C SER A 254 36.98 30.46 -11.46
N ILE A 255 36.13 29.83 -12.27
CA ILE A 255 35.96 30.17 -13.70
C ILE A 255 35.06 31.39 -13.90
N LYS A 256 34.40 31.89 -12.83
CA LYS A 256 33.53 33.08 -12.84
C LYS A 256 32.42 33.06 -13.91
N LYS A 257 32.09 31.88 -14.42
CA LYS A 257 30.97 31.66 -15.36
C LYS A 257 29.94 30.76 -14.68
N PRO A 258 28.64 30.98 -14.94
CA PRO A 258 27.62 29.99 -14.63
C PRO A 258 28.00 28.65 -15.25
N TYR A 259 27.79 27.58 -14.50
CA TYR A 259 28.19 26.24 -14.93
C TYR A 259 27.54 25.85 -16.28
N SER A 260 26.28 26.22 -16.52
CA SER A 260 25.58 26.02 -17.80
C SER A 260 26.17 26.79 -18.99
N GLU A 261 27.04 27.77 -18.74
CA GLU A 261 27.70 28.60 -19.75
C GLU A 261 29.15 28.16 -19.98
N LEU A 262 29.60 27.09 -19.32
CA LEU A 262 30.95 26.57 -19.53
C LEU A 262 31.10 26.07 -20.96
N THR A 263 32.09 26.60 -21.65
CA THR A 263 32.51 26.10 -22.96
C THR A 263 33.25 24.79 -22.81
N SER A 264 33.48 24.10 -23.94
CA SER A 264 34.29 22.88 -23.94
C SER A 264 35.69 23.10 -23.36
N ASP A 265 36.31 24.26 -23.63
CA ASP A 265 37.63 24.60 -23.12
C ASP A 265 37.62 24.90 -21.61
N ASP A 266 36.57 25.57 -21.11
CA ASP A 266 36.40 25.79 -19.66
C ASP A 266 36.31 24.44 -18.92
N ILE A 267 35.62 23.46 -19.51
CA ILE A 267 35.47 22.11 -18.97
C ILE A 267 36.78 21.33 -19.01
N LYS A 268 37.55 21.41 -20.12
CA LYS A 268 38.88 20.80 -20.19
C LYS A 268 39.80 21.39 -19.12
N GLN A 269 39.75 22.70 -18.93
CA GLN A 269 40.52 23.38 -17.89
C GLN A 269 40.12 22.89 -16.49
N LEU A 270 38.83 22.85 -16.16
CA LEU A 270 38.29 22.25 -14.93
C LEU A 270 38.79 20.83 -14.74
N TYR A 271 38.64 20.00 -15.76
CA TYR A 271 39.03 18.60 -15.71
C TYR A 271 40.52 18.40 -15.51
N SER A 272 41.36 19.28 -16.07
CA SER A 272 42.81 19.22 -15.84
C SER A 272 43.21 19.47 -14.38
N THR A 273 42.39 20.21 -13.62
CA THR A 273 42.62 20.44 -12.18
C THR A 273 42.34 19.21 -11.32
N ARG A 274 41.63 18.21 -11.86
CA ARG A 274 41.36 16.90 -11.23
C ARG A 274 42.62 16.17 -10.74
N LYS A 275 43.80 16.52 -11.27
CA LYS A 275 45.08 15.94 -10.87
C LYS A 275 45.59 16.45 -9.50
N SER A 276 45.00 17.48 -8.91
CA SER A 276 45.37 17.91 -7.56
C SER A 276 44.84 16.93 -6.52
N ALA A 277 45.63 16.66 -5.47
CA ALA A 277 45.29 15.69 -4.43
C ALA A 277 44.04 16.06 -3.61
N ASP A 278 43.55 17.29 -3.75
CA ASP A 278 42.45 17.84 -2.94
C ASP A 278 41.08 17.77 -3.65
N VAL A 279 41.01 17.30 -4.89
CA VAL A 279 39.74 17.21 -5.64
C VAL A 279 39.25 15.77 -5.65
N ASP A 280 38.07 15.55 -5.09
CA ASP A 280 37.38 14.28 -5.25
C ASP A 280 37.07 14.05 -6.73
N LYS A 281 37.71 13.01 -7.27
CA LYS A 281 37.69 12.70 -8.69
C LYS A 281 36.30 12.25 -9.11
N ASP A 282 35.64 11.44 -8.29
CA ASP A 282 34.38 10.78 -8.65
C ASP A 282 33.25 11.81 -8.78
N SER A 283 33.18 12.78 -7.86
CA SER A 283 32.22 13.87 -7.95
C SER A 283 32.45 14.78 -9.16
N LEU A 284 33.72 15.08 -9.50
CA LEU A 284 34.04 15.89 -10.67
C LEU A 284 33.78 15.12 -11.98
N ASP A 285 34.09 13.83 -12.03
CA ASP A 285 33.83 12.96 -13.17
C ASP A 285 32.33 12.83 -13.43
N ARG A 286 31.51 12.59 -12.40
CA ARG A 286 30.04 12.60 -12.50
C ARG A 286 29.50 13.94 -12.98
N LEU A 287 30.04 15.04 -12.45
CA LEU A 287 29.64 16.38 -12.84
C LEU A 287 29.99 16.67 -14.30
N MET A 288 31.19 16.31 -14.76
CA MET A 288 31.58 16.53 -16.16
C MET A 288 30.83 15.59 -17.11
N ALA A 289 30.54 14.36 -16.68
CA ALA A 289 29.78 13.38 -17.46
C ALA A 289 28.41 13.91 -17.89
N THR A 290 27.76 14.72 -17.06
CA THR A 290 26.43 15.27 -17.34
C THR A 290 26.45 16.58 -18.14
N HIS A 291 27.60 17.25 -18.33
CA HIS A 291 27.63 18.56 -18.98
C HIS A 291 27.50 18.55 -20.50
N ASP A 292 26.53 19.31 -21.02
CA ASP A 292 26.14 19.39 -22.43
C ASP A 292 27.27 19.81 -23.40
N ASN A 293 28.29 20.50 -22.90
CA ASN A 293 29.48 20.93 -23.64
C ASN A 293 30.75 20.12 -23.31
N THR A 294 30.64 19.07 -22.49
CA THR A 294 31.81 18.25 -22.13
C THR A 294 32.34 17.58 -23.39
N PRO A 295 33.64 17.78 -23.71
CA PRO A 295 34.23 17.17 -24.88
C PRO A 295 34.39 15.67 -24.68
N HIS A 296 34.36 14.94 -25.79
CA HIS A 296 34.51 13.49 -25.82
C HIS A 296 35.74 12.98 -25.06
N GLU A 297 36.88 13.67 -25.14
CA GLU A 297 38.11 13.28 -24.44
C GLU A 297 37.95 13.30 -22.91
N VAL A 298 37.25 14.29 -22.36
CA VAL A 298 36.96 14.38 -20.92
C VAL A 298 35.96 13.30 -20.51
N LEU A 299 34.90 13.08 -21.29
CA LEU A 299 33.93 12.00 -21.05
C LEU A 299 34.60 10.63 -21.09
N SER A 300 35.51 10.41 -22.03
CA SER A 300 36.26 9.16 -22.17
C SER A 300 37.15 8.92 -20.96
N SER A 301 37.91 9.92 -20.51
CA SER A 301 38.72 9.80 -19.31
C SER A 301 37.89 9.58 -18.04
N ALA A 302 36.75 10.26 -17.91
CA ALA A 302 35.87 10.10 -16.75
C ALA A 302 35.30 8.68 -16.63
N ILE A 303 34.95 8.06 -17.77
CA ILE A 303 34.49 6.66 -17.80
C ILE A 303 35.56 5.70 -17.33
N LEU A 304 36.81 5.87 -17.80
CA LEU A 304 37.89 4.92 -17.50
C LEU A 304 38.22 4.88 -16.01
N ASP A 305 38.01 5.99 -15.30
CA ASP A 305 38.42 6.13 -13.91
C ASP A 305 37.31 5.77 -12.91
N ASP A 306 36.03 5.95 -13.24
CA ASP A 306 34.92 5.72 -12.32
C ASP A 306 33.70 5.04 -12.99
N THR A 307 33.27 3.95 -12.37
CA THR A 307 32.10 3.18 -12.80
C THR A 307 30.76 3.89 -12.61
N GLU A 308 30.64 4.84 -11.68
CA GLU A 308 29.39 5.57 -11.41
C GLU A 308 29.17 6.73 -12.39
N SER A 309 30.25 7.35 -12.87
CA SER A 309 30.26 8.38 -13.91
C SER A 309 29.60 7.93 -15.22
N MET A 310 29.52 6.62 -15.46
CA MET A 310 28.81 6.02 -16.58
C MET A 310 27.37 6.51 -16.73
N GLN A 311 26.62 6.70 -15.64
CA GLN A 311 25.20 7.10 -15.71
C GLN A 311 25.00 8.50 -16.30
N GLY A 312 25.96 9.41 -16.07
CA GLY A 312 25.92 10.77 -16.62
C GLY A 312 26.21 10.80 -18.12
N VAL A 313 27.17 9.97 -18.57
CA VAL A 313 27.63 9.96 -19.98
C VAL A 313 26.54 9.51 -20.95
N THR A 314 25.62 8.67 -20.49
CA THR A 314 24.55 8.05 -21.30
C THR A 314 23.65 9.04 -22.00
N HIS A 315 23.44 10.19 -21.36
CA HIS A 315 22.58 11.27 -21.84
C HIS A 315 23.39 12.39 -22.52
N ASN A 316 24.72 12.27 -22.54
CA ASN A 316 25.58 13.31 -23.08
C ASN A 316 25.73 13.17 -24.59
N LYS A 317 25.13 14.09 -25.34
CA LYS A 317 25.15 14.12 -26.81
C LYS A 317 26.56 14.19 -27.42
N ASN A 318 27.56 14.66 -26.68
CA ASN A 318 28.94 14.74 -27.15
C ASN A 318 29.72 13.44 -26.95
N PHE A 319 29.15 12.46 -26.23
CA PHE A 319 29.77 11.16 -26.10
C PHE A 319 29.61 10.34 -27.39
N ASN A 320 30.70 10.15 -28.12
CA ASN A 320 30.73 9.28 -29.27
C ASN A 320 31.22 7.88 -28.86
N LEU A 321 30.30 6.95 -28.66
CA LEU A 321 30.59 5.57 -28.30
C LEU A 321 31.60 4.90 -29.24
N ASN A 322 31.45 5.08 -30.56
CA ASN A 322 32.34 4.45 -31.52
C ASN A 322 33.76 5.00 -31.41
N LYS A 323 33.91 6.30 -31.19
CA LYS A 323 35.21 6.93 -30.98
C LYS A 323 35.85 6.50 -29.65
N PHE A 324 35.07 6.40 -28.58
CA PHE A 324 35.55 5.85 -27.29
C PHE A 324 36.12 4.44 -27.47
N LEU A 325 35.42 3.59 -28.21
CA LEU A 325 35.87 2.24 -28.53
C LEU A 325 37.09 2.21 -29.45
N ASP A 326 37.31 3.22 -30.29
CA ASP A 326 38.53 3.34 -31.11
C ASP A 326 39.72 3.78 -30.25
N ASP A 327 39.51 4.78 -29.40
CA ASP A 327 40.55 5.46 -28.63
C ASP A 327 41.09 4.60 -27.46
N ASN A 328 40.35 3.58 -26.99
CA ASN A 328 40.71 2.80 -25.79
C ASN A 328 40.86 1.30 -26.06
N ARG A 329 41.84 0.64 -25.45
CA ARG A 329 41.97 -0.83 -25.52
C ARG A 329 40.81 -1.48 -24.76
N ILE A 330 40.38 -2.66 -25.19
CA ILE A 330 39.22 -3.32 -24.57
C ILE A 330 39.45 -3.64 -23.09
N GLN A 331 40.68 -3.97 -22.71
CA GLN A 331 41.11 -4.25 -21.33
C GLN A 331 41.04 -3.03 -20.40
N ASP A 332 41.12 -1.81 -20.95
CA ASP A 332 41.10 -0.57 -20.18
C ASP A 332 39.66 -0.10 -19.93
N ILE A 333 38.66 -0.69 -20.61
CA ILE A 333 37.25 -0.34 -20.47
C ILE A 333 36.69 -0.94 -19.17
N PRO A 334 36.11 -0.13 -18.26
CA PRO A 334 35.57 -0.63 -17.00
C PRO A 334 34.44 -1.65 -17.19
N HIS A 335 34.34 -2.61 -16.28
CA HIS A 335 33.31 -3.64 -16.32
C HIS A 335 31.87 -3.08 -16.39
N SER A 336 31.60 -1.94 -15.76
CA SER A 336 30.27 -1.31 -15.75
C SER A 336 29.84 -0.85 -17.15
N PHE A 337 30.78 -0.50 -18.03
CA PHE A 337 30.51 -0.09 -19.40
C PHE A 337 29.88 -1.22 -20.22
N PHE A 338 30.28 -2.47 -20.00
CA PHE A 338 29.70 -3.61 -20.71
C PHE A 338 28.23 -3.87 -20.33
N LYS A 339 27.77 -3.30 -19.22
CA LYS A 339 26.37 -3.34 -18.77
C LYS A 339 25.55 -2.13 -19.25
N HIS A 340 26.12 -1.32 -20.13
CA HIS A 340 25.57 -0.03 -20.44
C HIS A 340 24.49 -0.07 -21.53
N ALA A 341 23.46 0.78 -21.42
CA ALA A 341 22.31 0.82 -22.32
C ALA A 341 22.62 1.37 -23.73
N LEU A 342 23.75 2.06 -23.89
CA LEU A 342 24.20 2.58 -25.20
C LEU A 342 24.78 1.48 -26.11
N LEU A 343 25.05 0.28 -25.59
CA LEU A 343 25.58 -0.81 -26.39
C LEU A 343 24.49 -1.37 -27.31
N ASN A 344 24.63 -1.07 -28.60
CA ASN A 344 23.84 -1.68 -29.67
C ASN A 344 24.67 -2.70 -30.46
N ASP A 345 24.04 -3.36 -31.42
CA ASP A 345 24.67 -4.33 -32.32
C ASP A 345 26.00 -3.85 -32.93
N SER A 346 26.05 -2.63 -33.44
CA SER A 346 27.24 -2.10 -34.09
C SER A 346 28.39 -1.96 -33.11
N SER A 347 28.13 -1.44 -31.91
CA SER A 347 29.15 -1.22 -30.89
C SER A 347 29.62 -2.53 -30.25
N VAL A 348 28.71 -3.47 -30.03
CA VAL A 348 29.05 -4.82 -29.54
C VAL A 348 29.92 -5.56 -30.57
N ASN A 349 29.53 -5.54 -31.84
CA ASN A 349 30.34 -6.15 -32.91
C ASN A 349 31.74 -5.53 -32.98
N LYS A 350 31.84 -4.21 -32.87
CA LYS A 350 33.13 -3.51 -32.83
C LYS A 350 33.99 -3.90 -31.63
N ILE A 351 33.40 -4.07 -30.45
CA ILE A 351 34.09 -4.57 -29.25
C ILE A 351 34.66 -5.98 -29.51
N LEU A 352 33.86 -6.87 -30.12
CA LEU A 352 34.30 -8.22 -30.45
C LEU A 352 35.41 -8.23 -31.50
N ASP A 353 35.26 -7.43 -32.57
CA ASP A 353 36.27 -7.28 -33.63
C ASP A 353 37.60 -6.75 -33.08
N LYS A 354 37.53 -5.76 -32.17
CA LYS A 354 38.71 -5.21 -31.52
C LYS A 354 39.37 -6.21 -30.57
N SER A 355 38.57 -6.94 -29.79
CA SER A 355 39.07 -8.02 -28.92
C SER A 355 39.80 -9.10 -29.72
N ASP A 356 39.33 -9.41 -30.92
CA ASP A 356 39.98 -10.37 -31.82
C ASP A 356 41.31 -9.85 -32.36
N ALA A 357 41.33 -8.58 -32.79
CA ALA A 357 42.53 -7.94 -33.33
C ALA A 357 43.62 -7.76 -32.26
N GLU A 358 43.23 -7.57 -30.99
CA GLU A 358 44.15 -7.41 -29.87
C GLU A 358 44.80 -8.76 -29.43
N ASN A 359 44.42 -9.91 -30.01
CA ASN A 359 44.97 -11.24 -29.74
C ASN A 359 44.99 -11.62 -28.23
N ASN A 360 44.11 -11.02 -27.45
CA ASN A 360 44.01 -11.31 -26.03
C ASN A 360 43.18 -12.59 -25.84
N ASN A 361 43.68 -13.51 -25.00
CA ASN A 361 42.90 -14.66 -24.49
C ASN A 361 41.61 -14.22 -23.74
N ASP A 362 41.39 -12.91 -23.60
CA ASP A 362 40.26 -12.26 -22.94
C ASP A 362 39.02 -12.09 -23.83
N SER A 363 39.00 -12.58 -25.08
CA SER A 363 37.76 -12.60 -25.88
C SER A 363 36.62 -13.36 -25.18
N GLU A 364 36.96 -14.36 -24.35
CA GLU A 364 36.01 -15.02 -23.45
C GLU A 364 35.53 -14.08 -22.33
N TRP A 365 36.44 -13.31 -21.72
CA TRP A 365 36.14 -12.31 -20.70
C TRP A 365 35.20 -11.22 -21.23
N VAL A 366 35.46 -10.69 -22.43
CA VAL A 366 34.62 -9.67 -23.09
C VAL A 366 33.22 -10.19 -23.33
N GLY A 367 33.10 -11.40 -23.91
CA GLY A 367 31.80 -12.03 -24.15
C GLY A 367 30.99 -12.21 -22.87
N ASN A 368 31.64 -12.64 -21.78
CA ASN A 368 30.96 -12.83 -20.49
C ASN A 368 30.44 -11.52 -19.90
N ARG A 369 31.18 -10.41 -20.10
CA ARG A 369 30.80 -9.10 -19.58
C ARG A 369 29.63 -8.51 -20.35
N ILE A 370 29.62 -8.65 -21.67
CA ILE A 370 28.48 -8.27 -22.52
C ILE A 370 27.24 -9.10 -22.11
N LEU A 371 27.42 -10.39 -21.82
CA LEU A 371 26.33 -11.27 -21.40
C LEU A 371 25.80 -11.02 -19.98
N ALA A 372 26.53 -10.26 -19.16
CA ALA A 372 26.07 -9.85 -17.84
C ALA A 372 25.26 -8.54 -17.87
N ASN A 373 24.97 -8.02 -19.07
CA ASN A 373 24.15 -6.82 -19.30
C ASN A 373 22.67 -7.19 -19.36
N ASN A 374 21.82 -6.43 -18.67
CA ASN A 374 20.37 -6.65 -18.65
C ASN A 374 19.69 -6.27 -19.99
N ASN A 375 20.38 -5.60 -20.92
CA ASN A 375 19.81 -5.13 -22.19
C ASN A 375 20.18 -6.03 -23.40
N ILE A 376 20.64 -7.26 -23.18
CA ILE A 376 20.95 -8.22 -24.27
C ILE A 376 19.74 -8.48 -25.17
N HIS A 377 18.53 -8.35 -24.63
CA HIS A 377 17.28 -8.53 -25.35
C HIS A 377 17.14 -7.60 -26.59
N ASP A 378 17.88 -6.49 -26.64
CA ASP A 378 17.83 -5.52 -27.74
C ASP A 378 18.88 -5.80 -28.84
N LEU A 379 19.76 -6.80 -28.65
CA LEU A 379 20.74 -7.20 -29.66
C LEU A 379 20.12 -8.14 -30.70
N SER A 380 20.53 -8.02 -31.96
CA SER A 380 20.09 -8.95 -32.99
C SER A 380 20.66 -10.35 -32.78
N SER A 381 19.94 -11.34 -33.28
CA SER A 381 20.36 -12.74 -33.28
C SER A 381 21.74 -12.96 -33.93
N THR A 382 22.15 -12.11 -34.88
CA THR A 382 23.47 -12.18 -35.52
C THR A 382 24.58 -11.76 -34.55
N THR A 383 24.40 -10.65 -33.83
CA THR A 383 25.34 -10.21 -32.79
C THR A 383 25.43 -11.23 -31.66
N ILE A 384 24.30 -11.76 -31.20
CA ILE A 384 24.25 -12.80 -30.17
C ILE A 384 25.02 -14.04 -30.62
N ARG A 385 24.84 -14.49 -31.88
CA ARG A 385 25.61 -15.60 -32.46
C ARG A 385 27.12 -15.32 -32.47
N ARG A 386 27.53 -14.09 -32.76
CA ARG A 386 28.96 -13.71 -32.72
C ARG A 386 29.53 -13.72 -31.31
N ILE A 387 28.82 -13.18 -30.32
CA ILE A 387 29.20 -13.27 -28.90
C ILE A 387 29.39 -14.74 -28.51
N TYR A 388 28.44 -15.58 -28.92
CA TYR A 388 28.44 -16.99 -28.61
C TYR A 388 29.65 -17.75 -29.19
N ASN A 389 30.00 -17.46 -30.45
CA ASN A 389 31.18 -18.04 -31.09
C ASN A 389 32.49 -17.68 -30.40
N LYS A 390 32.52 -16.60 -29.61
CA LYS A 390 33.71 -16.15 -28.88
C LYS A 390 33.84 -16.77 -27.49
N LEU A 391 32.77 -17.35 -26.95
CA LEU A 391 32.73 -17.85 -25.58
C LEU A 391 33.17 -19.30 -25.40
N ASN A 392 33.58 -19.99 -26.47
CA ASN A 392 34.06 -21.39 -26.43
C ASN A 392 33.25 -22.31 -25.50
N PHE A 393 31.92 -22.25 -25.56
CA PHE A 393 30.98 -23.22 -24.98
C PHE A 393 31.24 -23.70 -23.53
N HIS A 394 31.57 -22.81 -22.60
CA HIS A 394 31.62 -23.22 -21.18
C HIS A 394 30.22 -23.41 -20.56
N SER A 395 30.00 -24.60 -20.02
CA SER A 395 28.76 -25.18 -19.47
C SER A 395 27.90 -24.28 -18.59
N SER A 396 28.53 -23.60 -17.64
CA SER A 396 27.86 -22.86 -16.57
C SER A 396 27.22 -21.56 -17.06
N ARG A 397 27.49 -21.16 -18.31
CA ARG A 397 27.17 -19.82 -18.81
C ARG A 397 26.04 -19.78 -19.83
N VAL A 398 25.67 -20.95 -20.37
CA VAL A 398 24.50 -21.12 -21.24
C VAL A 398 23.20 -20.72 -20.52
N HIS A 399 23.11 -21.00 -19.21
CA HIS A 399 21.96 -20.63 -18.38
C HIS A 399 21.77 -19.10 -18.26
N THR A 400 22.84 -18.32 -18.15
CA THR A 400 22.77 -16.85 -18.13
C THR A 400 22.20 -16.32 -19.45
N ILE A 401 22.61 -16.89 -20.58
CA ILE A 401 22.14 -16.46 -21.91
C ILE A 401 20.64 -16.76 -22.10
N LEU A 402 20.21 -17.95 -21.69
CA LEU A 402 18.81 -18.38 -21.86
C LEU A 402 17.83 -17.56 -21.05
N ASN A 403 18.26 -17.04 -19.90
CA ASN A 403 17.46 -16.17 -19.07
C ASN A 403 17.34 -14.73 -19.63
N HIS A 404 18.16 -14.33 -20.61
CA HIS A 404 18.27 -12.96 -21.11
C HIS A 404 17.96 -12.79 -22.61
N VAL A 405 17.36 -13.77 -23.30
CA VAL A 405 16.97 -13.64 -24.71
C VAL A 405 15.47 -13.84 -24.88
N ASN A 406 14.79 -12.82 -25.43
CA ASN A 406 13.33 -12.80 -25.61
C ASN A 406 12.82 -13.72 -26.72
N THR A 407 13.70 -14.17 -27.62
CA THR A 407 13.39 -15.15 -28.68
C THR A 407 14.22 -16.41 -28.51
N PRO A 408 13.71 -17.40 -27.75
CA PRO A 408 14.32 -18.71 -27.56
C PRO A 408 14.69 -19.41 -28.87
N THR A 409 13.94 -19.13 -29.92
CA THR A 409 13.98 -19.82 -31.22
C THR A 409 15.31 -19.70 -31.95
N ASP A 410 16.00 -18.55 -31.84
CA ASP A 410 17.25 -18.32 -32.59
C ASP A 410 18.44 -19.03 -31.94
N ILE A 411 18.50 -19.05 -30.60
CA ILE A 411 19.52 -19.79 -29.84
C ILE A 411 19.35 -21.29 -30.03
N VAL A 412 18.10 -21.77 -29.90
CA VAL A 412 17.72 -23.17 -30.09
C VAL A 412 18.07 -23.63 -31.51
N SER A 413 17.78 -22.80 -32.52
CA SER A 413 18.14 -23.08 -33.92
C SER A 413 19.65 -23.15 -34.12
N TYR A 414 20.41 -22.24 -33.49
CA TYR A 414 21.87 -22.24 -33.60
C TYR A 414 22.54 -23.45 -32.92
N VAL A 415 22.10 -23.81 -31.71
CA VAL A 415 22.59 -24.99 -30.99
C VAL A 415 22.28 -26.28 -31.78
N MET A 416 21.09 -26.37 -32.38
CA MET A 416 20.74 -27.49 -33.28
C MET A 416 21.55 -27.49 -34.57
N GLU A 417 21.74 -26.35 -35.23
CA GLU A 417 22.50 -26.26 -36.48
C GLU A 417 23.96 -26.69 -36.28
N THR A 418 24.55 -26.32 -35.14
CA THR A 418 25.92 -26.70 -34.74
C THR A 418 26.01 -28.20 -34.48
N HIS A 419 25.02 -28.79 -33.80
CA HIS A 419 24.96 -30.24 -33.56
C HIS A 419 24.70 -31.05 -34.84
N LEU A 420 23.78 -30.60 -35.69
CA LEU A 420 23.43 -31.26 -36.96
C LEU A 420 24.58 -31.23 -37.98
N ARG A 421 25.52 -30.27 -37.87
CA ARG A 421 26.75 -30.22 -38.67
C ARG A 421 27.81 -31.23 -38.22
N GLY A 422 27.55 -32.03 -37.17
CA GLY A 422 28.46 -33.06 -36.68
C GLY A 422 29.60 -32.51 -35.82
N ASP A 423 29.50 -31.27 -35.36
CA ASP A 423 30.46 -30.67 -34.43
C ASP A 423 30.23 -31.30 -33.05
N GLN A 424 31.09 -32.23 -32.63
CA GLN A 424 30.97 -32.99 -31.37
C GLN A 424 31.14 -32.14 -30.10
N ASN A 425 31.25 -30.82 -30.24
CA ASN A 425 31.59 -29.88 -29.19
C ASN A 425 30.37 -29.32 -28.43
N VAL A 426 29.15 -29.83 -28.65
CA VAL A 426 28.00 -29.48 -27.79
C VAL A 426 28.02 -30.40 -26.56
N PRO A 427 28.42 -29.90 -25.38
CA PRO A 427 28.67 -30.79 -24.25
C PRO A 427 27.38 -31.40 -23.68
N ASP A 428 27.45 -32.62 -23.15
CA ASP A 428 26.31 -33.38 -22.60
C ASP A 428 25.46 -32.61 -21.57
N HIS A 429 26.04 -31.70 -20.79
CA HIS A 429 25.28 -30.91 -19.82
C HIS A 429 24.39 -29.82 -20.45
N VAL A 430 24.67 -29.38 -21.70
CA VAL A 430 23.80 -28.44 -22.44
C VAL A 430 22.48 -29.14 -22.78
N TRP A 431 22.57 -30.42 -23.16
CA TRP A 431 21.41 -31.28 -23.44
C TRP A 431 20.61 -31.64 -22.19
N ASN A 432 21.26 -31.65 -21.02
CA ASN A 432 20.65 -31.93 -19.73
C ASN A 432 20.13 -30.68 -19.01
N ASN A 433 20.24 -29.48 -19.61
CA ASN A 433 19.72 -28.25 -19.02
C ASN A 433 18.17 -28.23 -19.13
N PRO A 434 17.42 -28.15 -18.00
CA PRO A 434 15.95 -28.27 -18.00
C PRO A 434 15.22 -27.17 -18.77
N GLU A 435 15.75 -25.95 -18.82
CA GLU A 435 15.13 -24.82 -19.50
C GLU A 435 15.27 -24.93 -21.02
N LEU A 436 16.47 -25.28 -21.50
CA LEU A 436 16.69 -25.64 -22.91
C LEU A 436 15.81 -26.79 -23.31
N LYS A 437 15.77 -27.84 -22.48
CA LYS A 437 14.93 -29.02 -22.69
C LYS A 437 13.46 -28.62 -22.88
N ASN A 438 12.93 -27.77 -22.01
CA ASN A 438 11.55 -27.26 -22.09
C ASN A 438 11.32 -26.35 -23.31
N MET A 439 12.29 -25.52 -23.70
CA MET A 439 12.24 -24.69 -24.91
C MET A 439 12.30 -25.52 -26.20
N PHE A 440 13.11 -26.59 -26.23
CA PHE A 440 13.14 -27.58 -27.30
C PHE A 440 11.79 -28.28 -27.41
N ILE A 441 11.21 -28.70 -26.28
CA ILE A 441 9.90 -29.37 -26.21
C ILE A 441 8.76 -28.47 -26.70
N GLY A 442 8.75 -27.18 -26.31
CA GLY A 442 7.70 -26.22 -26.71
C GLY A 442 7.66 -25.89 -28.20
N ASN A 443 8.79 -26.00 -28.91
CA ASN A 443 8.90 -25.65 -30.34
C ASN A 443 8.90 -26.88 -31.28
N ILE A 444 8.69 -28.10 -30.77
CA ILE A 444 8.70 -29.37 -31.55
C ILE A 444 7.80 -29.30 -32.80
N VAL A 445 6.66 -28.60 -32.72
CA VAL A 445 5.70 -28.48 -33.83
C VAL A 445 6.28 -27.67 -35.01
N GLY A 446 7.14 -26.69 -34.74
CA GLY A 446 7.92 -25.99 -35.78
C GLY A 446 9.04 -26.86 -36.35
N PHE A 447 9.68 -27.68 -35.51
CA PHE A 447 10.84 -28.50 -35.88
C PHE A 447 10.50 -29.74 -36.72
N VAL A 448 9.35 -30.38 -36.48
CA VAL A 448 8.85 -31.46 -37.35
C VAL A 448 8.57 -30.93 -38.76
N ASN A 449 8.18 -29.65 -38.89
CA ASN A 449 8.01 -29.00 -40.19
C ASN A 449 9.34 -28.64 -40.87
N VAL A 450 10.39 -28.25 -40.13
CA VAL A 450 11.75 -28.03 -40.70
C VAL A 450 12.41 -29.35 -41.12
N GLY A 451 12.21 -30.43 -40.35
CA GLY A 451 12.61 -31.79 -40.75
C GLY A 451 11.88 -32.30 -42.00
N ASN A 452 10.66 -31.81 -42.24
CA ASN A 452 9.93 -32.04 -43.50
C ASN A 452 10.35 -31.08 -44.63
N TYR A 453 10.85 -29.88 -44.30
CA TYR A 453 11.33 -28.88 -45.28
C TYR A 453 12.73 -29.22 -45.84
N MET A 454 13.53 -30.00 -45.10
CA MET A 454 14.80 -30.55 -45.57
C MET A 454 14.62 -31.98 -46.12
N ASN A 455 14.35 -32.07 -47.42
CA ASN A 455 14.02 -33.27 -48.21
C ASN A 455 14.70 -34.62 -47.83
N ASN A 456 13.87 -35.68 -47.81
CA ASN A 456 14.15 -37.09 -48.17
C ASN A 456 15.29 -37.86 -47.47
N LYS A 457 15.53 -37.67 -46.17
CA LYS A 457 16.27 -38.66 -45.37
C LYS A 457 15.45 -39.16 -44.19
N ARG A 458 15.39 -40.49 -44.05
CA ARG A 458 14.86 -41.16 -42.87
C ARG A 458 15.57 -40.61 -41.64
N MET A 459 14.79 -40.18 -40.65
CA MET A 459 15.29 -39.85 -39.33
C MET A 459 16.03 -41.07 -38.79
N SER A 460 17.31 -40.94 -38.42
CA SER A 460 18.09 -42.10 -37.96
C SER A 460 17.59 -42.57 -36.59
N PRO A 461 17.67 -43.87 -36.26
CA PRO A 461 17.31 -44.38 -34.95
C PRO A 461 18.06 -43.69 -33.80
N GLU A 462 19.31 -43.28 -34.03
CA GLU A 462 20.13 -42.54 -33.07
C GLU A 462 19.58 -41.14 -32.84
N PHE A 463 19.20 -40.41 -33.90
CA PHE A 463 18.57 -39.10 -33.77
C PHE A 463 17.20 -39.20 -33.07
N LEU A 464 16.40 -40.22 -33.38
CA LEU A 464 15.11 -40.44 -32.70
C LEU A 464 15.31 -40.80 -31.22
N HIS A 465 16.32 -41.64 -30.91
CA HIS A 465 16.71 -42.00 -29.56
C HIS A 465 17.21 -40.78 -28.77
N ASP A 466 18.00 -39.92 -29.39
CA ASP A 466 18.55 -38.71 -28.76
C ASP A 466 17.49 -37.62 -28.63
N LEU A 467 16.56 -37.50 -29.59
CA LEU A 467 15.37 -36.66 -29.51
C LEU A 467 14.46 -37.12 -28.36
N ILE A 468 14.23 -38.43 -28.21
CA ILE A 468 13.42 -39.01 -27.11
C ILE A 468 14.12 -38.84 -25.75
N LYS A 469 15.46 -39.00 -25.69
CA LYS A 469 16.27 -38.63 -24.52
C LYS A 469 16.09 -37.15 -24.17
N LEU A 470 16.08 -36.28 -25.18
CA LEU A 470 15.94 -34.84 -25.02
C LEU A 470 14.55 -34.41 -24.59
N THR A 471 13.49 -34.95 -25.18
CA THR A 471 12.13 -34.41 -24.99
C THR A 471 11.38 -35.11 -23.86
N GLY A 472 11.87 -36.26 -23.39
CA GLY A 472 11.19 -37.08 -22.38
C GLY A 472 9.84 -37.65 -22.82
N THR A 473 9.40 -37.33 -24.05
CA THR A 473 8.08 -37.64 -24.60
C THR A 473 8.23 -38.04 -26.06
N LEU A 474 7.45 -39.04 -26.51
CA LEU A 474 7.30 -39.35 -27.93
C LEU A 474 6.55 -38.20 -28.62
N PRO A 475 7.04 -37.66 -29.76
CA PRO A 475 6.31 -36.62 -30.49
C PRO A 475 4.93 -37.13 -30.89
N THR A 476 3.87 -36.51 -30.37
CA THR A 476 2.48 -36.80 -30.76
C THR A 476 2.16 -36.15 -32.09
N ALA A 477 2.79 -36.63 -33.17
CA ALA A 477 2.13 -36.57 -34.46
C ALA A 477 0.91 -37.51 -34.39
N SER A 478 -0.19 -37.12 -35.04
CA SER A 478 -1.36 -37.98 -35.25
C SER A 478 -0.94 -39.30 -35.92
N TYR A 479 -0.59 -40.30 -35.10
CA TYR A 479 -0.41 -41.67 -35.56
C TYR A 479 -1.79 -42.31 -35.55
N GLY A 480 -2.27 -42.64 -36.76
CA GLY A 480 -3.60 -43.19 -36.97
C GLY A 480 -3.95 -44.35 -36.04
N LYS A 481 -5.24 -44.42 -35.69
CA LYS A 481 -5.96 -45.22 -34.67
C LYS A 481 -5.62 -46.73 -34.48
N ASN A 482 -4.62 -47.32 -35.13
CA ASN A 482 -4.43 -48.78 -35.18
C ASN A 482 -3.03 -49.26 -34.79
N ARG A 483 -2.43 -48.80 -33.68
CA ARG A 483 -1.24 -49.47 -33.11
C ARG A 483 -1.29 -49.53 -31.58
N ARG A 484 -1.40 -50.75 -31.06
CA ARG A 484 -1.16 -51.08 -29.65
C ARG A 484 0.34 -50.99 -29.39
N ILE A 485 0.73 -50.21 -28.39
CA ILE A 485 2.09 -50.18 -27.83
C ILE A 485 2.05 -50.93 -26.50
N LEU A 486 3.03 -51.80 -26.28
CA LEU A 486 3.08 -52.74 -25.14
C LEU A 486 3.40 -52.03 -23.81
N PRO A 487 2.82 -52.47 -22.68
CA PRO A 487 3.02 -51.87 -21.35
C PRO A 487 4.46 -51.88 -20.83
N GLU A 488 5.33 -52.77 -21.31
CA GLU A 488 6.70 -52.95 -20.81
C GLU A 488 7.62 -51.76 -21.13
N THR A 489 7.30 -50.96 -22.16
CA THR A 489 8.08 -49.76 -22.52
C THR A 489 7.80 -48.57 -21.59
N TYR A 490 6.71 -48.59 -20.82
CA TYR A 490 6.37 -47.53 -19.87
C TYR A 490 7.22 -47.58 -18.59
N ALA A 491 7.61 -48.78 -18.14
CA ALA A 491 8.28 -48.98 -16.85
C ALA A 491 9.68 -48.36 -16.77
N HIS A 492 10.37 -48.16 -17.91
CA HIS A 492 11.72 -47.60 -17.92
C HIS A 492 11.77 -46.06 -17.94
N HIS A 493 10.65 -45.39 -18.25
CA HIS A 493 10.58 -43.93 -18.42
C HIS A 493 10.09 -43.16 -17.18
N ILE A 494 9.62 -43.84 -16.15
CA ILE A 494 9.06 -43.21 -14.94
C ILE A 494 10.14 -42.57 -14.05
N ASN A 495 11.41 -42.95 -14.26
CA ASN A 495 12.55 -42.44 -13.49
C ASN A 495 12.95 -40.99 -13.80
N LYS A 496 12.44 -40.32 -14.84
CA LYS A 496 12.98 -39.01 -15.29
C LYS A 496 11.98 -37.88 -15.59
N ASP A 497 10.68 -38.14 -15.72
CA ASP A 497 9.66 -37.09 -15.88
C ASP A 497 8.36 -37.44 -15.14
N VAL A 498 8.44 -37.34 -13.82
CA VAL A 498 7.30 -37.51 -12.90
C VAL A 498 6.21 -36.46 -13.19
N GLU A 499 6.56 -35.26 -13.64
CA GLU A 499 5.63 -34.14 -13.85
C GLU A 499 4.77 -34.29 -15.10
N GLY A 500 5.40 -34.64 -16.24
CA GLY A 500 4.69 -34.97 -17.47
C GLY A 500 3.80 -36.20 -17.30
N THR A 501 4.28 -37.23 -16.60
CA THR A 501 3.52 -38.46 -16.30
C THR A 501 2.32 -38.18 -15.40
N PHE A 502 2.47 -37.34 -14.37
CA PHE A 502 1.39 -36.96 -13.46
C PHE A 502 0.33 -36.06 -14.13
N ASN A 503 0.76 -35.12 -14.99
CA ASN A 503 -0.15 -34.29 -15.77
C ASN A 503 -0.88 -35.08 -16.88
N MET A 504 -0.20 -36.04 -17.53
CA MET A 504 -0.84 -37.00 -18.46
C MET A 504 -1.87 -37.87 -17.75
N PHE A 505 -1.56 -38.36 -16.55
CA PHE A 505 -2.49 -39.14 -15.72
C PHE A 505 -3.79 -38.35 -15.40
N LEU A 506 -3.68 -37.07 -15.05
CA LEU A 506 -4.84 -36.22 -14.75
C LEU A 506 -5.67 -35.83 -15.97
N ASN A 507 -5.04 -35.77 -17.15
CA ASN A 507 -5.70 -35.45 -18.42
C ASN A 507 -6.36 -36.69 -19.07
N ASN A 508 -5.83 -37.89 -18.86
CA ASN A 508 -6.36 -39.15 -19.42
C ASN A 508 -7.25 -39.96 -18.46
N THR A 509 -7.48 -39.47 -17.25
CA THR A 509 -8.51 -39.99 -16.33
C THR A 509 -9.90 -39.44 -16.69
N SER A 510 -10.27 -39.51 -17.97
CA SER A 510 -11.67 -39.55 -18.38
C SER A 510 -12.30 -40.87 -17.91
N SER A 511 -13.61 -40.86 -17.71
CA SER A 511 -14.44 -41.77 -16.88
C SER A 511 -14.39 -43.28 -17.16
N GLU A 512 -13.49 -43.81 -17.97
CA GLU A 512 -13.46 -45.22 -18.39
C GLU A 512 -12.35 -46.07 -17.75
N ASN A 513 -11.39 -45.50 -17.02
CA ASN A 513 -10.34 -46.29 -16.40
C ASN A 513 -10.83 -47.02 -15.13
N THR A 514 -10.54 -48.31 -15.02
CA THR A 514 -10.90 -49.14 -13.87
C THR A 514 -10.12 -48.71 -12.63
N GLN A 515 -10.68 -48.90 -11.42
CA GLN A 515 -10.00 -48.62 -10.15
C GLN A 515 -8.61 -49.30 -10.09
N LYS A 516 -8.52 -50.52 -10.66
CA LYS A 516 -7.31 -51.34 -10.71
C LYS A 516 -6.17 -50.71 -11.53
N GLU A 517 -6.48 -49.96 -12.58
CA GLU A 517 -5.48 -49.25 -13.41
C GLU A 517 -5.01 -47.96 -12.74
N ARG A 518 -5.90 -47.31 -11.99
CA ARG A 518 -5.54 -46.15 -11.17
C ARG A 518 -4.60 -46.55 -10.03
N ASP A 519 -4.90 -47.65 -9.35
CA ASP A 519 -4.07 -48.19 -8.27
C ASP A 519 -2.69 -48.63 -8.81
N ALA A 520 -2.64 -49.30 -9.97
CA ALA A 520 -1.38 -49.73 -10.59
C ALA A 520 -0.47 -48.57 -11.01
N ILE A 521 -1.02 -47.49 -11.58
CA ILE A 521 -0.22 -46.31 -11.96
C ILE A 521 0.26 -45.57 -10.70
N PHE A 522 -0.56 -45.53 -9.66
CA PHE A 522 -0.21 -44.91 -8.39
C PHE A 522 0.95 -45.65 -7.69
N ASP A 523 0.87 -46.97 -7.63
CA ASP A 523 1.92 -47.84 -7.07
C ASP A 523 3.28 -47.63 -7.77
N ILE A 524 3.25 -47.22 -9.05
CA ILE A 524 4.44 -46.94 -9.83
C ILE A 524 5.02 -45.54 -9.58
N ILE A 525 4.18 -44.53 -9.27
CA ILE A 525 4.64 -43.15 -8.99
C ILE A 525 5.19 -43.04 -7.55
N LYS A 526 4.62 -43.80 -6.62
CA LYS A 526 4.89 -43.78 -5.18
C LYS A 526 6.38 -43.77 -4.77
N PRO A 527 7.30 -44.52 -5.39
CA PRO A 527 8.71 -44.55 -4.96
C PRO A 527 9.53 -43.32 -5.38
N HIS A 528 8.99 -42.45 -6.25
CA HIS A 528 9.79 -41.51 -7.03
C HIS A 528 9.44 -40.03 -6.80
N VAL A 529 8.52 -39.71 -5.89
CA VAL A 529 8.14 -38.32 -5.54
C VAL A 529 8.40 -38.10 -4.07
N ASN A 530 9.30 -37.18 -3.74
CA ASN A 530 9.44 -36.71 -2.36
C ASN A 530 8.09 -36.12 -1.90
N GLU A 531 7.62 -36.51 -0.72
CA GLU A 531 6.33 -36.11 -0.16
C GLU A 531 6.18 -34.58 -0.04
N SER A 532 7.31 -33.87 0.02
CA SER A 532 7.39 -32.40 -0.06
C SER A 532 6.97 -31.83 -1.40
N ASP A 533 7.46 -32.41 -2.48
CA ASP A 533 7.14 -31.95 -3.83
C ASP A 533 5.71 -32.34 -4.19
N LEU A 534 5.26 -33.51 -3.72
CA LEU A 534 3.89 -33.96 -3.87
C LEU A 534 2.90 -32.98 -3.22
N ALA A 535 3.14 -32.56 -1.98
CA ALA A 535 2.25 -31.62 -1.28
C ALA A 535 2.16 -30.26 -1.98
N ASN A 536 3.29 -29.69 -2.42
CA ASN A 536 3.32 -28.42 -3.15
C ASN A 536 2.58 -28.50 -4.50
N ARG A 537 2.69 -29.65 -5.18
CA ARG A 537 1.98 -29.92 -6.45
C ARG A 537 0.47 -30.07 -6.23
N ILE A 538 0.03 -30.73 -5.16
CA ILE A 538 -1.39 -30.81 -4.78
C ILE A 538 -1.97 -29.42 -4.49
N VAL A 539 -1.23 -28.54 -3.79
CA VAL A 539 -1.64 -27.13 -3.58
C VAL A 539 -1.88 -26.43 -4.90
N THR A 540 -0.99 -26.59 -5.88
CA THR A 540 -1.15 -25.96 -7.20
C THR A 540 -2.36 -26.50 -7.95
N LEU A 541 -2.62 -27.81 -7.87
CA LEU A 541 -3.71 -28.49 -8.60
C LEU A 541 -5.09 -28.24 -8.00
N SER A 542 -5.20 -28.15 -6.69
CA SER A 542 -6.45 -27.86 -6.00
C SER A 542 -7.10 -26.52 -6.39
N HIS A 543 -6.32 -25.58 -6.93
CA HIS A 543 -6.85 -24.33 -7.50
C HIS A 543 -7.43 -24.51 -8.92
N LYS A 544 -6.93 -25.49 -9.68
CA LYS A 544 -7.31 -25.71 -11.08
C LYS A 544 -8.44 -26.71 -11.24
N VAL A 545 -8.44 -27.79 -10.45
CA VAL A 545 -9.40 -28.93 -10.57
C VAL A 545 -9.80 -29.49 -9.20
N PRO A 546 -10.53 -28.71 -8.38
CA PRO A 546 -10.73 -29.03 -6.96
C PRO A 546 -11.40 -30.39 -6.69
N ASP A 547 -12.35 -30.82 -7.51
CA ASP A 547 -13.05 -32.10 -7.29
C ASP A 547 -12.19 -33.32 -7.59
N LYS A 548 -11.34 -33.23 -8.64
CA LYS A 548 -10.34 -34.26 -8.94
C LYS A 548 -9.26 -34.31 -7.86
N THR A 549 -8.89 -33.15 -7.32
CA THR A 549 -7.94 -33.09 -6.19
C THR A 549 -8.54 -33.69 -4.91
N ALA A 550 -9.84 -33.54 -4.68
CA ALA A 550 -10.52 -34.22 -3.57
C ALA A 550 -10.47 -35.75 -3.73
N ASP A 551 -10.79 -36.27 -4.92
CA ASP A 551 -10.72 -37.71 -5.20
C ASP A 551 -9.29 -38.26 -5.04
N PHE A 552 -8.30 -37.48 -5.48
CA PHE A 552 -6.89 -37.82 -5.28
C PHE A 552 -6.54 -37.89 -3.79
N LEU A 553 -6.91 -36.87 -3.00
CA LEU A 553 -6.61 -36.84 -1.57
C LEU A 553 -7.29 -37.97 -0.81
N ASP A 554 -8.53 -38.32 -1.17
CA ASP A 554 -9.25 -39.44 -0.55
C ASP A 554 -8.54 -40.78 -0.78
N ASN A 555 -8.14 -41.04 -2.03
CA ASN A 555 -7.38 -42.24 -2.37
C ASN A 555 -5.99 -42.22 -1.70
N TYR A 556 -5.32 -41.07 -1.66
CA TYR A 556 -4.01 -40.93 -1.03
C TYR A 556 -4.08 -41.28 0.45
N PHE A 557 -4.99 -40.65 1.20
CA PHE A 557 -5.14 -40.88 2.63
C PHE A 557 -5.60 -42.30 2.99
N LYS A 558 -6.35 -42.98 2.10
CA LYS A 558 -6.74 -44.38 2.28
C LYS A 558 -5.64 -45.39 1.95
N GLY A 559 -4.77 -45.05 0.99
CA GLY A 559 -3.76 -45.96 0.45
C GLY A 559 -2.34 -45.80 1.02
N HIS A 560 -2.07 -44.76 1.80
CA HIS A 560 -0.73 -44.47 2.34
C HIS A 560 -0.63 -44.78 3.82
N ASN A 561 0.61 -44.97 4.28
CA ASN A 561 0.84 -45.05 5.71
C ASN A 561 0.46 -43.70 6.34
N LYS A 562 0.22 -43.76 7.65
CA LYS A 562 -0.30 -42.64 8.40
C LYS A 562 0.66 -41.46 8.47
N GLU A 563 1.96 -41.71 8.60
CA GLU A 563 2.99 -40.66 8.73
C GLU A 563 3.07 -39.80 7.46
N ASP A 564 3.05 -40.44 6.29
CA ASP A 564 3.09 -39.75 4.99
C ASP A 564 1.80 -38.94 4.75
N SER A 565 0.66 -39.48 5.18
CA SER A 565 -0.64 -38.81 5.09
C SER A 565 -0.69 -37.55 5.96
N GLU A 566 -0.16 -37.63 7.19
CA GLU A 566 -0.06 -36.49 8.11
C GLU A 566 0.91 -35.41 7.60
N LEU A 567 2.03 -35.82 6.99
CA LEU A 567 3.00 -34.90 6.39
C LEU A 567 2.39 -34.10 5.23
N VAL A 568 1.69 -34.78 4.32
CA VAL A 568 1.01 -34.13 3.18
C VAL A 568 -0.09 -33.19 3.68
N PHE A 569 -0.88 -33.62 4.66
CA PHE A 569 -1.89 -32.76 5.30
C PHE A 569 -1.26 -31.50 5.92
N SER A 570 -0.19 -31.66 6.69
CA SER A 570 0.53 -30.56 7.35
C SER A 570 0.99 -29.50 6.33
N LYS A 571 1.58 -29.96 5.22
CA LYS A 571 2.06 -29.09 4.15
C LYS A 571 0.92 -28.40 3.41
N LEU A 572 -0.19 -29.09 3.13
CA LEU A 572 -1.39 -28.49 2.55
C LEU A 572 -1.94 -27.35 3.42
N MET A 573 -1.96 -27.56 4.74
CA MET A 573 -2.44 -26.55 5.68
C MET A 573 -1.45 -25.40 5.88
N ARG A 574 -0.14 -25.61 5.75
CA ARG A 574 0.85 -24.53 5.90
C ARG A 574 1.08 -23.72 4.63
N GLY A 575 0.99 -24.34 3.45
CA GLY A 575 1.35 -23.74 2.16
C GLY A 575 0.28 -22.79 1.62
N TYR A 576 -0.93 -23.30 1.41
CA TYR A 576 -2.11 -22.51 1.04
C TYR A 576 -3.34 -23.43 0.98
N TYR A 577 -4.43 -23.09 1.68
CA TYR A 577 -5.65 -23.90 1.65
C TYR A 577 -6.52 -23.49 0.43
N PRO A 578 -6.84 -24.43 -0.47
CA PRO A 578 -7.63 -24.19 -1.68
C PRO A 578 -9.13 -24.15 -1.33
N GLY A 579 -9.52 -23.08 -0.64
CA GLY A 579 -10.69 -23.08 0.23
C GLY A 579 -12.08 -23.01 -0.40
N ASN A 580 -12.36 -23.58 -1.57
CA ASN A 580 -13.69 -23.45 -2.18
C ASN A 580 -14.44 -24.73 -2.60
N SER A 581 -13.88 -25.95 -2.49
CA SER A 581 -14.70 -27.17 -2.75
C SER A 581 -15.17 -27.83 -1.46
N GLU A 582 -16.48 -28.08 -1.39
CA GLU A 582 -17.13 -28.87 -0.34
C GLU A 582 -16.55 -30.29 -0.27
N LYS A 583 -16.20 -30.87 -1.43
CA LYS A 583 -15.63 -32.21 -1.54
C LYS A 583 -14.26 -32.32 -0.88
N ILE A 584 -13.38 -31.33 -1.09
CA ILE A 584 -12.07 -31.26 -0.42
C ILE A 584 -12.26 -31.19 1.10
N ASN A 585 -13.27 -30.44 1.57
CA ASN A 585 -13.53 -30.33 3.00
C ASN A 585 -13.97 -31.66 3.59
N ASN A 586 -14.85 -32.39 2.92
CA ASN A 586 -15.31 -33.69 3.40
C ASN A 586 -14.15 -34.69 3.50
N VAL A 587 -13.26 -34.74 2.50
CA VAL A 587 -12.06 -35.59 2.54
C VAL A 587 -11.14 -35.22 3.69
N LEU A 588 -10.91 -33.93 3.94
CA LEU A 588 -10.07 -33.49 5.06
C LEU A 588 -10.74 -33.77 6.41
N LYS A 589 -12.07 -33.63 6.52
CA LYS A 589 -12.83 -33.99 7.73
C LYS A 589 -12.71 -35.49 7.99
N ASP A 590 -12.84 -36.33 6.97
CA ASP A 590 -12.71 -37.78 7.08
C ASP A 590 -11.30 -38.19 7.48
N PHE A 591 -10.26 -37.56 6.91
CA PHE A 591 -8.88 -37.80 7.32
C PHE A 591 -8.62 -37.41 8.77
N ILE A 592 -9.04 -36.20 9.18
CA ILE A 592 -9.00 -35.77 10.57
C ILE A 592 -9.75 -36.78 11.43
N ASN A 593 -10.87 -37.32 10.97
CA ASN A 593 -11.66 -38.22 11.78
C ASN A 593 -10.97 -39.54 12.11
N ASN A 594 -10.06 -39.98 11.24
CA ASN A 594 -9.38 -41.27 11.32
C ASN A 594 -7.91 -41.20 11.77
N SER A 595 -7.35 -40.01 12.01
CA SER A 595 -5.96 -39.87 12.50
C SER A 595 -5.87 -39.91 14.03
N ASP A 596 -4.87 -40.59 14.60
CA ASP A 596 -4.60 -40.50 16.05
C ASP A 596 -3.75 -39.27 16.44
N ASN A 597 -3.16 -38.55 15.48
CA ASN A 597 -2.35 -37.34 15.73
C ASN A 597 -3.21 -36.06 15.69
N GLN A 598 -4.32 -36.08 16.41
CA GLN A 598 -5.27 -34.96 16.47
C GLN A 598 -4.59 -33.64 16.86
N ARG A 599 -3.54 -33.69 17.70
CA ARG A 599 -2.78 -32.51 18.15
C ARG A 599 -1.99 -31.85 17.02
N GLY A 600 -1.24 -32.63 16.23
CA GLY A 600 -0.42 -32.10 15.14
C GLY A 600 -1.30 -31.47 14.06
N LEU A 601 -2.33 -32.21 13.63
CA LEU A 601 -3.28 -31.77 12.60
C LEU A 601 -4.02 -30.49 13.01
N PHE A 602 -4.47 -30.40 14.27
CA PHE A 602 -5.14 -29.21 14.78
C PHE A 602 -4.27 -27.95 14.68
N ARG A 603 -2.99 -28.05 15.06
CA ARG A 603 -2.03 -26.93 14.97
C ARG A 603 -1.83 -26.48 13.53
N ASP A 604 -1.78 -27.42 12.59
CA ASP A 604 -1.57 -27.13 11.18
C ASP A 604 -2.80 -26.45 10.57
N VAL A 605 -4.01 -26.94 10.84
CA VAL A 605 -5.26 -26.28 10.41
C VAL A 605 -5.37 -24.86 10.98
N LEU A 606 -5.01 -24.66 12.25
CA LEU A 606 -5.03 -23.34 12.87
C LEU A 606 -4.03 -22.35 12.26
N SER A 607 -2.88 -22.84 11.80
CA SER A 607 -1.87 -22.03 11.12
C SER A 607 -2.39 -21.49 9.78
N ASN A 608 -3.42 -22.12 9.22
CA ASN A 608 -4.08 -21.67 8.00
C ASN A 608 -5.23 -20.69 8.28
N ARG A 609 -5.00 -19.39 8.04
CA ARG A 609 -6.02 -18.35 8.25
C ARG A 609 -7.24 -18.45 7.32
N ARG A 610 -7.19 -19.32 6.29
CA ARG A 610 -8.28 -19.55 5.33
C ARG A 610 -9.08 -20.82 5.61
N ALA A 611 -8.66 -21.65 6.58
CA ALA A 611 -9.43 -22.82 6.99
C ALA A 611 -10.84 -22.39 7.42
N LYS A 612 -11.87 -23.07 6.91
CA LYS A 612 -13.27 -22.78 7.27
C LYS A 612 -13.56 -23.25 8.70
N ALA A 613 -14.49 -22.55 9.36
CA ALA A 613 -14.95 -22.89 10.70
C ALA A 613 -15.41 -24.36 10.82
N GLU A 614 -16.01 -24.92 9.77
CA GLU A 614 -16.44 -26.32 9.73
C GLU A 614 -15.29 -27.33 9.90
N LEU A 615 -14.12 -27.05 9.36
CA LEU A 615 -12.95 -27.92 9.49
C LEU A 615 -12.33 -27.80 10.88
N LEU A 616 -12.44 -26.63 11.51
CA LEU A 616 -12.06 -26.48 12.91
C LEU A 616 -13.06 -27.19 13.83
N ASN A 617 -14.35 -27.18 13.50
CA ASN A 617 -15.39 -27.87 14.27
C ASN A 617 -15.19 -29.39 14.34
N THR A 618 -14.50 -30.04 13.40
CA THR A 618 -14.21 -31.49 13.50
C THR A 618 -13.26 -31.84 14.62
N PHE A 619 -12.48 -30.88 15.11
CA PHE A 619 -11.60 -31.09 16.26
C PHE A 619 -12.30 -30.90 17.60
N ARG A 620 -13.53 -30.36 17.63
CA ARG A 620 -14.24 -29.94 18.85
C ARG A 620 -14.20 -30.97 19.97
N ASP A 621 -14.52 -32.22 19.65
CA ASP A 621 -14.60 -33.32 20.61
C ASP A 621 -13.34 -34.22 20.62
N LYS A 622 -12.32 -33.85 19.82
CA LYS A 622 -11.13 -34.67 19.58
C LYS A 622 -9.85 -34.10 20.18
N VAL A 623 -9.79 -32.80 20.43
CA VAL A 623 -8.66 -32.18 21.10
C VAL A 623 -8.97 -31.94 22.57
N THR A 624 -8.03 -32.34 23.44
CA THR A 624 -8.16 -32.09 24.88
C THR A 624 -8.03 -30.60 25.18
N PRO A 625 -8.58 -30.10 26.30
CA PRO A 625 -8.38 -28.72 26.73
C PRO A 625 -6.91 -28.29 26.80
N ASN A 626 -6.01 -29.22 27.14
CA ASN A 626 -4.56 -28.97 27.16
C ASN A 626 -3.99 -28.65 25.77
N VAL A 627 -4.47 -29.34 24.72
CA VAL A 627 -4.06 -29.08 23.34
C VAL A 627 -4.60 -27.74 22.84
N ILE A 628 -5.85 -27.43 23.19
CA ILE A 628 -6.49 -26.15 22.88
C ILE A 628 -5.69 -25.01 23.53
N ASN A 629 -5.38 -25.12 24.83
CA ASN A 629 -4.61 -24.13 25.58
C ASN A 629 -3.19 -23.95 24.99
N ALA A 630 -2.51 -25.04 24.64
CA ALA A 630 -1.19 -24.96 24.00
C ALA A 630 -1.21 -24.27 22.62
N SER A 631 -2.40 -24.11 22.02
CA SER A 631 -2.61 -23.51 20.70
C SER A 631 -3.24 -22.12 20.76
N GLU A 632 -3.36 -21.51 21.95
CA GLU A 632 -4.03 -20.22 22.19
C GLU A 632 -3.60 -19.15 21.18
N SER A 633 -2.29 -18.97 20.98
CA SER A 633 -1.78 -17.93 20.07
C SER A 633 -2.19 -18.09 18.60
N LEU A 634 -2.42 -19.32 18.14
CA LEU A 634 -2.86 -19.61 16.77
C LEU A 634 -4.38 -19.42 16.65
N LEU A 635 -5.14 -19.87 17.66
CA LEU A 635 -6.59 -19.68 17.75
C LEU A 635 -6.97 -18.19 17.70
N MET A 636 -6.22 -17.34 18.41
CA MET A 636 -6.44 -15.89 18.41
C MET A 636 -6.13 -15.22 17.06
N LYS A 637 -5.14 -15.74 16.31
CA LYS A 637 -4.72 -15.20 15.01
C LYS A 637 -5.59 -15.65 13.84
N ASN A 638 -6.34 -16.75 13.99
CA ASN A 638 -7.18 -17.28 12.92
C ASN A 638 -8.60 -16.66 12.99
N PRO A 639 -9.03 -15.85 11.99
CA PRO A 639 -10.31 -15.16 12.03
C PRO A 639 -11.53 -16.09 11.97
N ASN A 640 -11.35 -17.35 11.51
CA ASN A 640 -12.43 -18.31 11.35
C ASN A 640 -12.58 -19.27 12.54
N THR A 641 -11.82 -19.06 13.63
CA THR A 641 -11.91 -19.89 14.84
C THR A 641 -13.34 -19.89 15.40
N PRO A 642 -13.98 -21.07 15.53
CA PRO A 642 -15.29 -21.19 16.15
C PRO A 642 -15.28 -20.76 17.62
N GLU A 643 -16.40 -20.16 18.05
CA GLU A 643 -16.57 -19.60 19.40
C GLU A 643 -16.31 -20.60 20.54
N HIS A 644 -16.72 -21.85 20.37
CA HIS A 644 -16.61 -22.86 21.42
C HIS A 644 -15.15 -23.15 21.83
N PHE A 645 -14.16 -22.97 20.93
CA PHE A 645 -12.75 -23.09 21.31
C PHE A 645 -12.31 -21.98 22.26
N PHE A 646 -12.76 -20.74 22.01
CA PHE A 646 -12.50 -19.64 22.95
C PHE A 646 -13.18 -19.88 24.28
N LYS A 647 -14.39 -20.47 24.28
CA LYS A 647 -15.09 -20.84 25.51
C LYS A 647 -14.27 -21.87 26.31
N THR A 648 -13.74 -22.90 25.65
CA THR A 648 -12.88 -23.90 26.30
C THR A 648 -11.61 -23.28 26.88
N ILE A 649 -10.95 -22.34 26.18
CA ILE A 649 -9.79 -21.61 26.71
C ILE A 649 -10.17 -20.80 27.96
N LEU A 650 -11.31 -20.08 27.91
CA LEU A 650 -11.79 -19.31 29.05
C LEU A 650 -12.11 -20.19 30.27
N ASP A 651 -12.63 -21.39 30.05
CA ASP A 651 -13.00 -22.33 31.11
C ASP A 651 -11.81 -23.06 31.73
N HIS A 652 -10.77 -23.35 30.94
CA HIS A 652 -9.67 -24.23 31.37
C HIS A 652 -8.31 -23.55 31.45
N GLY A 653 -8.19 -22.28 31.05
CA GLY A 653 -6.90 -21.60 30.88
C GLY A 653 -6.87 -20.19 31.47
N LYS A 654 -5.66 -19.73 31.79
CA LYS A 654 -5.40 -18.31 31.92
C LYS A 654 -5.27 -17.77 30.49
N LEU A 655 -6.36 -17.23 29.97
CA LEU A 655 -6.36 -16.49 28.70
C LEU A 655 -5.51 -15.21 28.88
N GLU A 656 -4.20 -15.31 28.69
CA GLU A 656 -3.22 -14.26 28.99
C GLU A 656 -3.19 -13.20 27.87
N ASN A 657 -3.58 -13.61 26.66
CA ASN A 657 -3.56 -12.74 25.49
C ASN A 657 -4.94 -12.70 24.80
N THR A 658 -5.70 -11.64 25.09
CA THR A 658 -6.99 -11.36 24.45
C THR A 658 -6.89 -10.63 23.11
N LYS A 659 -5.67 -10.30 22.66
CA LYS A 659 -5.43 -9.50 21.45
C LYS A 659 -5.99 -10.22 20.23
N GLY A 660 -7.03 -9.64 19.62
CA GLY A 660 -7.70 -10.17 18.42
C GLY A 660 -8.92 -11.06 18.68
N LEU A 661 -9.21 -11.43 19.93
CA LEU A 661 -10.45 -12.14 20.28
C LEU A 661 -11.65 -11.19 20.17
N TYR A 662 -11.61 -10.09 20.91
CA TYR A 662 -12.74 -9.17 21.05
C TYR A 662 -12.89 -8.16 19.92
N SER A 663 -12.01 -8.19 18.91
CA SER A 663 -12.20 -7.42 17.68
C SER A 663 -13.15 -8.09 16.68
N ARG A 664 -13.65 -9.29 16.99
CA ARG A 664 -14.53 -10.08 16.13
C ARG A 664 -15.98 -9.62 16.28
N ASP A 665 -16.71 -9.62 15.18
CA ASP A 665 -18.09 -9.14 15.05
C ASP A 665 -19.14 -10.28 15.08
N TYR A 666 -18.69 -11.54 15.19
CA TYR A 666 -19.55 -12.72 15.15
C TYR A 666 -19.70 -13.45 16.50
N LEU A 667 -19.21 -12.89 17.62
CA LEU A 667 -19.28 -13.55 18.93
C LEU A 667 -20.70 -13.46 19.50
N SER A 668 -21.23 -14.58 19.99
CA SER A 668 -22.58 -14.66 20.55
C SER A 668 -22.71 -13.90 21.87
N ASN A 669 -23.94 -13.45 22.17
CA ASN A 669 -24.24 -12.84 23.46
C ASN A 669 -23.88 -13.75 24.63
N ASP A 670 -24.13 -15.06 24.51
CA ASP A 670 -23.90 -16.02 25.59
C ASP A 670 -22.41 -16.21 25.87
N PHE A 671 -21.58 -16.28 24.82
CA PHE A 671 -20.14 -16.29 24.98
C PHE A 671 -19.63 -14.99 25.59
N MET A 672 -20.10 -13.84 25.12
CA MET A 672 -19.66 -12.55 25.65
C MET A 672 -20.03 -12.39 27.13
N LYS A 673 -21.25 -12.80 27.53
CA LYS A 673 -21.70 -12.85 28.94
C LYS A 673 -20.79 -13.77 29.77
N HIS A 674 -20.50 -14.96 29.27
CA HIS A 674 -19.62 -15.94 29.91
C HIS A 674 -18.19 -15.42 30.08
N ALA A 675 -17.62 -14.84 29.02
CA ALA A 675 -16.27 -14.29 29.01
C ALA A 675 -16.11 -13.14 30.01
N ILE A 676 -17.10 -12.25 30.09
CA ILE A 676 -17.13 -11.17 31.07
C ILE A 676 -17.12 -11.74 32.50
N SER A 677 -18.01 -12.70 32.80
CA SER A 677 -18.04 -13.36 34.10
C SER A 677 -16.69 -13.99 34.46
N LYS A 678 -16.07 -14.71 33.50
CA LYS A 678 -14.74 -15.32 33.69
C LYS A 678 -13.63 -14.30 33.92
N HIS A 679 -13.58 -13.20 33.17
CA HIS A 679 -12.56 -12.17 33.37
C HIS A 679 -12.69 -11.44 34.70
N ILE A 680 -13.91 -11.34 35.22
CA ILE A 680 -14.17 -10.77 36.54
C ILE A 680 -13.72 -11.75 37.62
N GLU A 681 -14.11 -13.03 37.54
CA GLU A 681 -13.61 -14.10 38.43
C GLU A 681 -12.07 -14.11 38.47
N GLN A 682 -11.41 -13.93 37.32
CA GLN A 682 -9.95 -13.93 37.18
C GLN A 682 -9.28 -12.59 37.50
N GLY A 683 -10.04 -11.50 37.75
CA GLY A 683 -9.50 -10.16 37.98
C GLY A 683 -8.76 -9.54 36.79
N LYS A 684 -9.04 -9.96 35.56
CA LYS A 684 -8.36 -9.50 34.33
C LYS A 684 -8.99 -8.23 33.75
N ILE A 685 -8.65 -7.09 34.34
CA ILE A 685 -9.20 -5.76 33.99
C ILE A 685 -9.06 -5.45 32.49
N ARG A 686 -7.89 -5.69 31.89
CA ARG A 686 -7.64 -5.39 30.47
C ARG A 686 -8.54 -6.20 29.55
N ALA A 687 -8.63 -7.51 29.79
CA ALA A 687 -9.46 -8.43 29.03
C ALA A 687 -10.94 -8.07 29.12
N LEU A 688 -11.40 -7.69 30.33
CA LEU A 688 -12.74 -7.19 30.57
C LEU A 688 -13.04 -5.92 29.76
N THR A 689 -12.11 -4.95 29.75
CA THR A 689 -12.25 -3.73 28.93
C THR A 689 -12.33 -4.05 27.44
N GLU A 690 -11.50 -4.97 26.94
CA GLU A 690 -11.53 -5.38 25.54
C GLU A 690 -12.85 -6.09 25.20
N ALA A 691 -13.37 -6.95 26.08
CA ALA A 691 -14.66 -7.63 25.90
C ALA A 691 -15.84 -6.66 25.86
N LEU A 692 -15.89 -5.68 26.76
CA LEU A 692 -16.95 -4.67 26.80
C LEU A 692 -16.91 -3.71 25.60
N ASN A 693 -15.74 -3.54 24.97
CA ASN A 693 -15.58 -2.73 23.76
C ASN A 693 -15.71 -3.55 22.46
N SER A 694 -16.01 -4.84 22.56
CA SER A 694 -16.17 -5.70 21.39
C SER A 694 -17.33 -5.19 20.52
N PRO A 695 -17.21 -5.21 19.17
CA PRO A 695 -18.34 -5.00 18.28
C PRO A 695 -19.50 -5.98 18.54
N SER A 696 -19.18 -7.17 19.09
CA SER A 696 -20.16 -8.19 19.48
C SER A 696 -20.83 -7.94 20.84
N ALA A 697 -20.41 -6.92 21.60
CA ALA A 697 -20.99 -6.62 22.91
C ALA A 697 -22.32 -5.88 22.76
N THR A 698 -23.41 -6.63 22.61
CA THR A 698 -24.76 -6.05 22.49
C THR A 698 -25.25 -5.42 23.80
N LYS A 699 -26.44 -4.81 23.77
CA LYS A 699 -27.10 -4.28 24.98
C LYS A 699 -27.26 -5.35 26.08
N GLU A 700 -27.57 -6.59 25.71
CA GLU A 700 -27.77 -7.67 26.68
C GLU A 700 -26.49 -8.07 27.41
N VAL A 701 -25.37 -8.08 26.71
CA VAL A 701 -24.04 -8.36 27.28
C VAL A 701 -23.69 -7.32 28.33
N HIS A 702 -23.93 -6.05 28.01
CA HIS A 702 -23.72 -4.94 28.94
C HIS A 702 -24.66 -5.00 30.16
N LEU A 703 -25.93 -5.34 29.94
CA LEU A 703 -26.89 -5.54 31.03
C LEU A 703 -26.49 -6.70 31.95
N HIS A 704 -25.99 -7.80 31.39
CA HIS A 704 -25.47 -8.93 32.17
C HIS A 704 -24.29 -8.53 33.04
N PHE A 705 -23.34 -7.75 32.49
CA PHE A 705 -22.21 -7.21 33.24
C PHE A 705 -22.70 -6.39 34.44
N LEU A 706 -23.64 -5.47 34.21
CA LEU A 706 -24.20 -4.61 35.26
C LEU A 706 -24.99 -5.39 36.31
N LYS A 707 -25.86 -6.33 35.91
CA LYS A 707 -26.71 -7.07 36.85
C LYS A 707 -25.92 -8.00 37.76
N ASN A 708 -24.90 -8.68 37.25
CA ASN A 708 -24.27 -9.78 37.97
C ASN A 708 -23.01 -9.40 38.76
N ASN A 709 -22.41 -8.22 38.52
CA ASN A 709 -21.08 -7.91 39.05
C ASN A 709 -21.04 -6.67 39.97
N VAL A 710 -22.17 -5.97 40.09
CA VAL A 710 -22.33 -4.75 40.91
C VAL A 710 -22.13 -4.99 42.41
N ASN A 711 -22.27 -6.21 42.92
CA ASN A 711 -22.08 -6.50 44.35
C ASN A 711 -20.70 -7.08 44.72
N SER A 712 -19.77 -7.24 43.76
CA SER A 712 -18.47 -7.87 44.04
C SER A 712 -17.40 -6.83 44.42
N HIS A 713 -16.56 -7.12 45.42
CA HIS A 713 -15.39 -6.28 45.76
C HIS A 713 -14.42 -6.08 44.58
N ILE A 714 -14.48 -6.99 43.59
CA ILE A 714 -13.74 -6.93 42.32
C ILE A 714 -14.21 -5.76 41.43
N PHE A 715 -15.43 -5.26 41.62
CA PHE A 715 -16.02 -4.19 40.83
C PHE A 715 -15.32 -2.83 40.98
N ASN A 716 -14.66 -2.55 42.11
CA ASN A 716 -13.84 -1.33 42.25
C ASN A 716 -12.68 -1.29 41.23
N LYS A 717 -12.16 -2.46 40.82
CA LYS A 717 -11.19 -2.58 39.72
C LYS A 717 -11.87 -2.48 38.34
N GLY A 718 -13.11 -2.94 38.22
CA GLY A 718 -13.95 -2.81 37.02
C GLY A 718 -14.38 -1.36 36.70
N LEU A 719 -14.66 -0.55 37.73
CA LEU A 719 -14.96 0.89 37.62
C LEU A 719 -13.79 1.68 37.01
N VAL A 720 -12.55 1.33 37.37
CA VAL A 720 -11.33 1.89 36.76
C VAL A 720 -11.19 1.46 35.30
N ALA A 721 -11.73 0.30 34.91
CA ALA A 721 -11.77 -0.15 33.52
C ALA A 721 -12.81 0.64 32.71
N LEU A 722 -14.04 0.79 33.24
CA LEU A 722 -15.12 1.54 32.59
C LEU A 722 -14.78 3.02 32.40
N SER A 723 -14.10 3.64 33.37
CA SER A 723 -13.67 5.05 33.25
C SER A 723 -12.56 5.27 32.21
N LYS A 724 -11.85 4.21 31.81
CA LYS A 724 -10.86 4.23 30.73
C LYS A 724 -11.46 3.99 29.35
N ILE A 725 -12.74 3.59 29.26
CA ILE A 725 -13.44 3.43 27.99
C ILE A 725 -13.82 4.83 27.49
N LYS A 726 -13.03 5.38 26.57
CA LYS A 726 -13.25 6.71 26.00
C LYS A 726 -14.60 6.84 25.28
N ASN A 727 -15.14 5.75 24.75
CA ASN A 727 -16.39 5.69 23.99
C ASN A 727 -17.25 4.52 24.48
N LEU A 728 -17.95 4.70 25.61
CA LEU A 728 -18.93 3.71 26.04
C LEU A 728 -20.02 3.60 24.99
N HIS A 729 -20.28 2.38 24.53
CA HIS A 729 -21.32 2.14 23.54
C HIS A 729 -22.66 2.71 24.05
N PRO A 730 -23.46 3.43 23.23
CA PRO A 730 -24.70 4.07 23.69
C PRO A 730 -25.69 3.11 24.38
N SER A 731 -25.62 1.81 24.07
CA SER A 731 -26.41 0.79 24.75
C SER A 731 -26.01 0.56 26.21
N VAL A 732 -24.74 0.77 26.59
CA VAL A 732 -24.28 0.69 28.00
C VAL A 732 -24.84 1.85 28.79
N ILE A 733 -24.77 3.04 28.21
CA ILE A 733 -25.34 4.26 28.79
C ILE A 733 -26.86 4.10 28.90
N GLN A 734 -27.52 3.60 27.86
CA GLN A 734 -28.96 3.31 27.88
C GLN A 734 -29.31 2.24 28.93
N ALA A 735 -28.49 1.20 29.11
CA ALA A 735 -28.69 0.15 30.10
C ALA A 735 -28.54 0.68 31.54
N LEU A 736 -27.52 1.52 31.79
CA LEU A 736 -27.34 2.23 33.05
C LEU A 736 -28.52 3.18 33.33
N VAL A 737 -29.03 3.82 32.29
CA VAL A 737 -30.18 4.72 32.32
C VAL A 737 -31.50 3.99 32.64
N THR A 738 -31.72 2.79 32.08
CA THR A 738 -32.99 2.06 32.24
C THR A 738 -33.07 1.19 33.50
N HIS A 739 -31.98 1.09 34.28
CA HIS A 739 -31.93 0.35 35.54
C HIS A 739 -31.38 1.19 36.70
N PRO A 740 -32.05 2.32 37.04
CA PRO A 740 -31.65 3.20 38.16
C PRO A 740 -31.67 2.51 39.53
N GLU A 741 -32.43 1.43 39.66
CA GLU A 741 -32.55 0.60 40.87
C GLU A 741 -31.28 -0.19 41.22
N THR A 742 -30.25 -0.15 40.38
CA THR A 742 -28.97 -0.77 40.71
C THR A 742 -28.29 0.02 41.84
N PRO A 743 -27.85 -0.62 42.94
CA PRO A 743 -27.23 0.06 44.09
C PRO A 743 -26.02 0.97 43.76
N MET A 744 -25.46 0.83 42.55
CA MET A 744 -24.29 1.54 42.07
C MET A 744 -24.55 2.49 40.90
N HIS A 745 -25.82 2.72 40.51
CA HIS A 745 -26.16 3.76 39.52
C HIS A 745 -25.50 5.09 39.90
N GLN A 746 -25.45 5.39 41.21
CA GLN A 746 -24.85 6.61 41.75
C GLN A 746 -23.35 6.77 41.46
N ASP A 747 -22.55 5.75 41.75
CA ASP A 747 -21.09 5.82 41.60
C ASP A 747 -20.63 5.75 40.14
N VAL A 748 -21.36 5.01 39.31
CA VAL A 748 -21.05 4.91 37.88
C VAL A 748 -21.29 6.24 37.18
N VAL A 749 -22.44 6.87 37.41
CA VAL A 749 -22.75 8.20 36.87
C VAL A 749 -21.77 9.24 37.40
N ASN A 750 -21.45 9.23 38.71
CA ASN A 750 -20.47 10.17 39.28
C ASN A 750 -19.07 10.03 38.65
N ASN A 751 -18.63 8.81 38.34
CA ASN A 751 -17.35 8.58 37.67
C ASN A 751 -17.40 8.90 36.17
N MET A 752 -18.52 8.65 35.48
CA MET A 752 -18.71 9.08 34.09
C MET A 752 -18.75 10.60 33.98
N LEU A 753 -19.43 11.30 34.89
CA LEU A 753 -19.46 12.76 34.95
C LEU A 753 -18.09 13.38 35.27
N LYS A 754 -17.11 12.61 35.75
CA LYS A 754 -15.71 13.08 35.90
C LYS A 754 -14.90 12.91 34.60
N ASN A 755 -15.38 12.13 33.63
CA ASN A 755 -14.69 11.93 32.36
C ASN A 755 -14.93 13.11 31.42
N LYS A 756 -13.96 14.02 31.36
CA LYS A 756 -13.97 15.23 30.53
C LYS A 756 -14.16 15.00 29.02
N ASN A 757 -14.05 13.77 28.55
CA ASN A 757 -14.17 13.41 27.14
C ASN A 757 -15.55 12.86 26.76
N LEU A 758 -16.56 12.90 27.65
CA LEU A 758 -17.92 12.53 27.26
C LEU A 758 -18.44 13.47 26.17
N ASP A 759 -18.97 12.91 25.09
CA ASP A 759 -19.71 13.67 24.10
C ASP A 759 -21.02 14.21 24.68
N GLU A 760 -21.51 15.28 24.05
CA GLU A 760 -22.67 16.04 24.51
C GLU A 760 -23.97 15.22 24.54
N VAL A 761 -24.14 14.28 23.61
CA VAL A 761 -25.34 13.42 23.51
C VAL A 761 -25.40 12.46 24.68
N ASN A 762 -24.28 11.82 24.99
CA ASN A 762 -24.15 10.90 26.11
C ASN A 762 -24.22 11.62 27.45
N LEU A 763 -23.62 12.82 27.54
CA LEU A 763 -23.73 13.68 28.71
C LEU A 763 -25.19 14.07 28.96
N THR A 764 -25.90 14.58 27.95
CA THR A 764 -27.33 14.97 28.06
C THR A 764 -28.22 13.79 28.48
N ARG A 765 -27.98 12.58 27.96
CA ARG A 765 -28.72 11.37 28.35
C ARG A 765 -28.46 10.93 29.79
N LEU A 766 -27.21 10.96 30.25
CA LEU A 766 -26.84 10.67 31.64
C LEU A 766 -27.54 11.65 32.60
N VAL A 767 -27.51 12.93 32.23
CA VAL A 767 -28.03 14.05 33.00
C VAL A 767 -29.56 14.01 33.12
N LYS A 768 -30.28 13.74 32.02
CA LYS A 768 -31.76 13.69 32.01
C LYS A 768 -32.32 12.62 32.96
N ASN A 769 -31.60 11.52 33.15
CA ASN A 769 -32.05 10.38 33.93
C ASN A 769 -31.52 10.37 35.38
N ALA A 770 -30.35 10.97 35.64
CA ALA A 770 -29.85 11.17 37.00
C ALA A 770 -30.83 11.98 37.89
N LYS A 771 -31.70 12.79 37.30
CA LYS A 771 -32.75 13.51 38.05
C LYS A 771 -33.74 12.58 38.76
N GLY A 772 -34.01 11.39 38.22
CA GLY A 772 -34.94 10.42 38.80
C GLY A 772 -34.36 9.61 39.96
N THR A 773 -33.03 9.53 40.08
CA THR A 773 -32.34 8.62 41.01
C THR A 773 -31.51 9.34 42.06
N PHE A 774 -31.02 10.55 41.78
CA PHE A 774 -30.05 11.28 42.62
C PHE A 774 -30.69 12.50 43.29
N GLY A 775 -31.71 12.29 44.12
CA GLY A 775 -32.17 13.38 44.99
C GLY A 775 -30.97 14.13 45.60
N ASP A 776 -30.87 15.41 45.26
CA ASP A 776 -30.01 16.47 45.79
C ASP A 776 -28.53 16.66 45.34
N SER A 777 -28.30 17.92 44.92
CA SER A 777 -27.09 18.77 44.83
C SER A 777 -25.81 18.26 44.18
N LYS A 778 -25.33 17.06 44.47
CA LYS A 778 -23.97 16.61 44.13
C LYS A 778 -23.79 16.30 42.65
N SER A 779 -24.84 15.76 42.03
CA SER A 779 -24.89 15.53 40.58
C SER A 779 -24.92 16.85 39.80
N TYR A 780 -25.59 17.87 40.34
CA TYR A 780 -25.62 19.22 39.76
C TYR A 780 -24.25 19.89 39.82
N GLU A 781 -23.52 19.75 40.93
CA GLU A 781 -22.18 20.31 41.08
C GLU A 781 -21.18 19.68 40.09
N LEU A 782 -21.23 18.36 39.92
CA LEU A 782 -20.41 17.63 38.92
C LEU A 782 -20.77 18.04 37.48
N LEU A 783 -22.05 18.24 37.19
CA LEU A 783 -22.58 18.73 35.91
C LEU A 783 -22.06 20.13 35.55
N MET A 784 -22.17 21.07 36.49
CA MET A 784 -21.82 22.48 36.28
C MET A 784 -20.31 22.68 36.07
N ASN A 785 -19.52 21.72 36.52
CA ASN A 785 -18.07 21.68 36.37
C ASN A 785 -17.59 20.91 35.12
N HIS A 786 -18.49 20.29 34.35
CA HIS A 786 -18.10 19.56 33.15
C HIS A 786 -17.79 20.52 31.96
N PRO A 787 -16.62 20.42 31.32
CA PRO A 787 -16.17 21.40 30.31
C PRO A 787 -16.96 21.34 28.99
N SER A 788 -17.60 20.20 28.68
CA SER A 788 -18.35 19.98 27.44
C SER A 788 -19.84 20.33 27.55
N LEU A 789 -20.28 20.96 28.65
CA LEU A 789 -21.69 21.23 28.89
C LEU A 789 -22.16 22.43 28.05
N THR A 790 -23.06 22.20 27.10
CA THR A 790 -23.66 23.25 26.27
C THR A 790 -24.91 23.85 26.92
N LYS A 791 -25.33 25.01 26.41
CA LYS A 791 -26.56 25.68 26.84
C LYS A 791 -27.80 24.81 26.60
N GLU A 792 -27.87 24.05 25.52
CA GLU A 792 -29.03 23.19 25.21
C GLU A 792 -29.13 21.99 26.16
N ALA A 793 -27.99 21.39 26.54
CA ALA A 793 -27.96 20.36 27.58
C ALA A 793 -28.41 20.92 28.94
N LEU A 794 -28.01 22.15 29.26
CA LEU A 794 -28.42 22.85 30.49
C LEU A 794 -29.91 23.24 30.47
N ASP A 795 -30.41 23.75 29.35
CA ASP A 795 -31.81 24.13 29.16
C ASP A 795 -32.72 22.88 29.17
N SER A 796 -32.25 21.73 28.69
CA SER A 796 -32.93 20.44 28.87
C SER A 796 -33.04 20.02 30.34
N VAL A 797 -32.08 20.39 31.19
CA VAL A 797 -32.12 20.11 32.63
C VAL A 797 -33.10 21.03 33.33
N ILE A 798 -33.05 22.32 32.99
CA ILE A 798 -33.89 23.38 33.58
C ILE A 798 -35.33 23.28 33.08
N GLY A 799 -35.57 22.85 31.83
CA GLY A 799 -36.90 22.70 31.26
C GLY A 799 -37.73 21.62 31.96
N VAL A 800 -37.09 20.57 32.48
CA VAL A 800 -37.74 19.46 33.19
C VAL A 800 -38.01 19.79 34.67
N THR A 801 -37.41 20.84 35.25
CA THR A 801 -37.67 21.26 36.65
C THR A 801 -38.94 22.09 36.83
N LYS A 802 -39.60 22.51 35.75
CA LYS A 802 -40.88 23.23 35.84
C LYS A 802 -42.06 22.37 36.33
N ASP A 803 -41.99 21.05 36.22
CA ASP A 803 -43.13 20.15 36.50
C ASP A 803 -42.99 19.24 37.74
N SER A 804 -41.96 19.40 38.60
CA SER A 804 -41.77 18.53 39.78
C SER A 804 -41.75 19.33 41.09
N ASN A 805 -42.78 19.15 41.93
CA ASN A 805 -42.96 19.74 43.27
C ASN A 805 -41.92 19.33 44.35
N ASN A 806 -40.78 18.75 44.00
CA ASN A 806 -39.72 18.45 44.96
C ASN A 806 -38.70 19.59 45.01
N PHE A 807 -38.77 20.33 46.12
CA PHE A 807 -37.93 21.47 46.46
C PHE A 807 -36.45 21.06 46.53
N ILE A 808 -35.63 21.60 45.62
CA ILE A 808 -34.21 21.80 45.90
C ILE A 808 -34.15 22.80 47.07
N PRO A 809 -33.48 22.49 48.20
CA PRO A 809 -33.32 23.44 49.30
C PRO A 809 -32.82 24.78 48.78
N GLU A 810 -33.41 25.88 49.23
CA GLU A 810 -33.19 27.23 48.68
C GLU A 810 -31.70 27.63 48.60
N GLN A 811 -30.91 27.16 49.57
CA GLN A 811 -29.45 27.35 49.59
C GLN A 811 -28.74 26.70 48.39
N ASN A 812 -29.17 25.51 47.98
CA ASN A 812 -28.61 24.79 46.82
C ASN A 812 -29.06 25.42 45.50
N ARG A 813 -30.30 25.95 45.45
CA ARG A 813 -30.80 26.71 44.30
C ARG A 813 -29.98 27.99 44.09
N ASN A 814 -29.73 28.73 45.17
CA ASN A 814 -28.99 29.98 45.13
C ASN A 814 -27.50 29.75 44.81
N HIS A 815 -26.90 28.67 45.30
CA HIS A 815 -25.54 28.28 44.94
C HIS A 815 -25.40 27.93 43.45
N ALA A 816 -26.32 27.11 42.91
CA ALA A 816 -26.33 26.76 41.49
C ALA A 816 -26.57 28.00 40.59
N LEU A 817 -27.46 28.90 40.98
CA LEU A 817 -27.69 30.18 40.29
C LEU A 817 -26.46 31.08 40.33
N ARG A 818 -25.70 31.11 41.44
CA ARG A 818 -24.47 31.88 41.55
C ARG A 818 -23.38 31.38 40.61
N ILE A 819 -23.13 30.06 40.58
CA ILE A 819 -22.16 29.44 39.66
C ILE A 819 -22.57 29.68 38.20
N LEU A 820 -23.87 29.58 37.90
CA LEU A 820 -24.41 29.89 36.58
C LEU A 820 -24.13 31.35 36.20
N HIS A 821 -24.38 32.29 37.13
CA HIS A 821 -24.12 33.72 36.93
C HIS A 821 -22.63 34.02 36.72
N GLU A 822 -21.75 33.39 37.51
CA GLU A 822 -20.29 33.55 37.40
C GLU A 822 -19.79 33.06 36.02
N LYS A 823 -20.30 31.92 35.53
CA LYS A 823 -19.93 31.40 34.19
C LYS A 823 -20.54 32.19 33.04
N LEU A 824 -21.79 32.62 33.14
CA LEU A 824 -22.42 33.48 32.12
C LEU A 824 -21.74 34.86 32.04
N GLY A 825 -21.27 35.38 33.17
CA GLY A 825 -20.45 36.60 33.23
C GLY A 825 -19.08 36.44 32.56
N GLN A 826 -18.46 35.26 32.66
CA GLN A 826 -17.20 34.94 31.96
C GLN A 826 -17.39 34.74 30.45
N MET A 827 -18.62 34.53 29.97
CA MET A 827 -18.94 34.28 28.55
C MET A 827 -19.28 35.53 27.73
N ASN A 828 -19.15 36.75 28.28
CA ASN A 828 -19.37 38.02 27.57
C ASN A 828 -20.68 38.07 26.74
N LEU A 829 -21.79 37.58 27.28
CA LEU A 829 -23.09 37.68 26.63
C LEU A 829 -23.75 39.05 26.90
N PRO A 830 -24.38 39.70 25.90
CA PRO A 830 -25.04 40.98 26.09
C PRO A 830 -26.28 40.83 26.98
N PHE A 831 -26.24 41.47 28.14
CA PHE A 831 -27.37 41.53 29.08
C PHE A 831 -28.49 42.39 28.52
N LYS A 832 -29.50 41.77 27.90
CA LYS A 832 -30.82 42.38 27.73
C LYS A 832 -31.91 41.41 28.16
N GLY A 833 -32.50 41.70 29.31
CA GLY A 833 -33.79 41.16 29.73
C GLY A 833 -33.76 39.86 30.53
N ILE A 834 -33.31 39.90 31.78
CA ILE A 834 -33.84 39.00 32.82
C ILE A 834 -34.24 39.87 34.01
N LYS A 835 -35.53 40.21 34.05
CA LYS A 835 -36.21 40.70 35.25
C LYS A 835 -37.52 39.93 35.40
N LYS A 836 -37.39 38.62 35.67
CA LYS A 836 -38.31 37.80 36.45
C LYS A 836 -37.68 36.46 36.75
#